data_AF-A0A1A9HVI0-F1
#
_entry.id   AF-A0A1A9HVI0-F1
#
_cell.length_a   1.000
_cell.length_b   1.000
_cell.length_c   1.000
_cell.angle_alpha   90.00
_cell.angle_beta   90.00
_cell.angle_gamma   90.00
#
_symmetry.space_group_name_H-M   'P 1'
#
loop_
_entity.id
_entity.type
_entity.pdbx_description
1 polymer ?
#
loop_
_entity_poly.entity_id
_entity_poly.type
_entity_poly.pdbx_seq_one_letter_code
_entity_poly.pdbx_strand_id
1 'polypeptide(L)'
;MVFTAVVALSAAGTLVGCGGGGGSSDAGGTPPLSGAPAPAPTPAPAPPASAPVGDEPELPPPAPAPPSLPSGGDSGTPATPAVPPSLQSPTGLDISKPGKAITGITATSSALENNGDTAQKTLDGDLNTRWASAFDDKAWIQFDFGTKTPVGYMKLVWQNAYGKEYAIQVSDDGTTWYQLRYVAGGKGGTEEFFNLNANARYVRLQGVARGTQYGYSLLEVSFNSPGSDNTLPMLTASAVPTPPKGATVVTPAAPATLEQVQFTLPDGTLVTRFGFVGRSRHGRERGEDWNEIGFGPNDTVDANGKPQDKGPGAYLNFIANYFKNRTWGVEFIDNSRVAGVTKPSIVVNQYYQQAQRGGGHSFFRRIDDPNVTGYGWMSPGRLLDNTTYTDGFVDKTSCPIVAKPPEGALARPTSGYGGVIGANDGCSVVLDNVPGHSDLAPNANGVMVPNGVNIPSRNLKVGDAIEFTGSFFSSRAAMDAIQDNGNFRYYTNEVTYVVGSGLRPQYGIQPRLNNAPLPVETLSGGTGSVSYDYADNSTFMFQQPNTQIGMKNMQTFVEGRRWFHTNMWTGDHNEQGNDRNNDAVKLQGPRFNQTNCFGCHINNGRSLAPQVLNQRLDTMAVRVAALDSNGKQLPHPVYGEAVQMNARSATTGAAQDWGNGVRVAGFDTKTVTLADGTVITLSKPKVSFDGPTPTVYSLRSAQPVIGMGLLEAITDADILSRVRTTADEDGVKGQANLVYDPETATVRVGRYGWKAAKVSLRHQTANALLLDMSVTSPVYPNRDCLAGPAQCNKTKVEKGVTEDELQLLSRYVAQLGVPAQRSVVSGFPKGVTPLPYLDVDPVKIAAGSKVFSTIRCTACHIAEMKTGSGTELAEMRNQTIKPYTDLLLHDMGSDLADNFAESQASGSQWRTSALWGIGYTERVAGTGVKVGYLHDGRARTLTEAVLWHGGEGDASRQRFVKLSTADREALLAFLNSL
;
A
#
# COMPACT_ATOMS: atom_id res chain seq x y z
N MET A 1 -52.65 14.35 7.03
CA MET A 1 -53.51 13.48 7.87
C MET A 1 -52.55 12.58 8.64
N VAL A 2 -52.18 12.89 9.88
CA VAL A 2 -52.96 12.92 11.15
C VAL A 2 -53.31 11.51 11.63
N PHE A 3 -52.61 11.12 12.70
CA PHE A 3 -52.88 10.21 13.84
C PHE A 3 -51.62 9.33 14.11
N THR A 4 -50.80 9.52 15.16
CA THR A 4 -51.06 9.55 16.64
C THR A 4 -51.38 8.14 17.16
N ALA A 5 -50.83 7.60 18.27
CA ALA A 5 -49.66 7.88 19.13
C ALA A 5 -49.56 6.71 20.16
N VAL A 6 -48.65 6.77 21.15
CA VAL A 6 -48.97 6.79 22.60
C VAL A 6 -47.72 6.45 23.46
N VAL A 7 -47.65 7.07 24.64
CA VAL A 7 -46.58 6.98 25.65
C VAL A 7 -47.17 6.51 26.99
N ALA A 8 -46.49 5.62 27.72
CA ALA A 8 -46.46 5.51 29.19
C ALA A 8 -45.38 4.48 29.59
N LEU A 9 -44.35 4.73 30.42
CA LEU A 9 -44.20 5.18 31.82
C LEU A 9 -44.41 4.10 32.91
N SER A 10 -43.29 3.72 33.55
CA SER A 10 -43.07 3.43 34.99
C SER A 10 -43.98 2.47 35.79
N ALA A 11 -43.37 1.46 36.44
CA ALA A 11 -43.31 1.32 37.92
C ALA A 11 -42.52 0.05 38.35
N ALA A 12 -42.05 0.02 39.60
CA ALA A 12 -41.32 -1.11 40.20
C ALA A 12 -42.23 -1.99 41.08
N GLY A 13 -41.80 -3.23 41.38
CA GLY A 13 -42.48 -4.12 42.33
C GLY A 13 -41.63 -5.31 42.78
N THR A 14 -41.39 -5.41 44.08
CA THR A 14 -40.72 -6.54 44.78
C THR A 14 -41.72 -7.56 45.30
N LEU A 15 -41.36 -8.86 45.36
CA LEU A 15 -42.02 -9.86 46.22
C LEU A 15 -41.10 -11.07 46.53
N VAL A 16 -41.47 -11.87 47.53
CA VAL A 16 -40.56 -12.65 48.41
C VAL A 16 -40.97 -14.13 48.55
N GLY A 17 -39.99 -15.03 48.78
CA GLY A 17 -40.16 -16.29 49.55
C GLY A 17 -39.28 -17.48 49.07
N CYS A 18 -38.98 -18.53 49.86
CA CYS A 18 -38.82 -18.68 51.34
C CYS A 18 -38.29 -20.10 51.71
N GLY A 19 -37.49 -20.25 52.79
CA GLY A 19 -37.10 -21.53 53.47
C GLY A 19 -35.91 -22.34 52.86
N GLY A 20 -35.06 -23.11 53.59
CA GLY A 20 -34.87 -23.39 55.05
C GLY A 20 -34.88 -24.90 55.40
N GLY A 21 -34.03 -25.51 56.26
CA GLY A 21 -32.80 -25.09 56.98
C GLY A 21 -32.39 -26.05 58.16
N GLY A 22 -31.09 -26.23 58.47
CA GLY A 22 -30.54 -27.03 59.62
C GLY A 22 -29.70 -28.29 59.25
N GLY A 23 -28.82 -28.88 60.07
CA GLY A 23 -28.25 -28.48 61.39
C GLY A 23 -27.72 -29.64 62.27
N SER A 24 -26.56 -29.45 62.93
CA SER A 24 -25.93 -30.21 64.06
C SER A 24 -25.24 -31.60 63.83
N SER A 25 -24.63 -32.15 64.90
CA SER A 25 -23.32 -32.84 64.91
C SER A 25 -23.22 -34.16 65.71
N ASP A 26 -22.04 -34.79 65.59
CA ASP A 26 -21.31 -35.65 66.55
C ASP A 26 -21.40 -37.21 66.56
N ALA A 27 -20.22 -37.76 66.89
CA ALA A 27 -19.90 -39.08 67.50
C ALA A 27 -19.80 -40.38 66.66
N GLY A 28 -18.70 -41.12 66.92
CA GLY A 28 -18.76 -42.60 67.09
C GLY A 28 -17.97 -43.45 66.09
N GLY A 29 -16.76 -43.88 66.44
CA GLY A 29 -15.90 -44.72 65.59
C GLY A 29 -16.29 -46.20 65.42
N THR A 30 -15.83 -46.79 64.30
CA THR A 30 -15.00 -48.02 64.14
C THR A 30 -15.26 -49.29 65.00
N PRO A 31 -14.90 -50.52 64.54
CA PRO A 31 -14.52 -51.06 63.20
C PRO A 31 -15.26 -52.44 62.97
N PRO A 32 -14.75 -53.53 62.32
CA PRO A 32 -13.58 -53.77 61.46
C PRO A 32 -13.74 -54.65 60.17
N LEU A 33 -12.88 -54.34 59.19
CA LEU A 33 -12.02 -55.23 58.37
C LEU A 33 -12.56 -56.38 57.49
N SER A 34 -12.34 -56.15 56.18
CA SER A 34 -11.57 -56.99 55.20
C SER A 34 -12.34 -57.84 54.18
N GLY A 35 -12.00 -57.65 52.89
CA GLY A 35 -12.47 -58.51 51.79
C GLY A 35 -12.42 -57.90 50.37
N ALA A 36 -11.24 -57.83 49.75
CA ALA A 36 -10.99 -57.63 48.31
C ALA A 36 -11.34 -56.27 47.64
N PRO A 37 -10.74 -55.92 46.46
CA PRO A 37 -10.64 -54.53 46.00
C PRO A 37 -11.44 -54.18 44.72
N ALA A 38 -12.17 -53.06 44.74
CA ALA A 38 -12.72 -52.35 43.56
C ALA A 38 -13.28 -50.97 43.97
N PRO A 39 -13.53 -50.05 43.02
CA PRO A 39 -12.65 -49.53 41.98
C PRO A 39 -11.92 -48.25 42.47
N ALA A 40 -11.06 -47.64 41.63
CA ALA A 40 -10.35 -46.41 41.97
C ALA A 40 -11.31 -45.23 42.23
N PRO A 41 -11.02 -44.34 43.20
CA PRO A 41 -11.89 -43.22 43.56
C PRO A 41 -12.02 -42.22 42.40
N THR A 42 -13.22 -41.64 42.30
CA THR A 42 -13.54 -40.51 41.43
C THR A 42 -12.52 -39.38 41.63
N PRO A 43 -11.99 -38.76 40.56
CA PRO A 43 -11.16 -37.57 40.69
C PRO A 43 -11.88 -36.50 41.52
N ALA A 44 -11.10 -35.71 42.26
CA ALA A 44 -11.60 -34.44 42.80
C ALA A 44 -12.25 -33.62 41.66
N PRO A 45 -13.30 -32.82 41.92
CA PRO A 45 -13.85 -31.94 40.91
C PRO A 45 -12.71 -31.13 40.30
N ALA A 46 -12.62 -31.13 38.98
CA ALA A 46 -11.54 -30.46 38.28
C ALA A 46 -11.42 -29.01 38.77
N PRO A 47 -10.19 -28.46 38.89
CA PRO A 47 -10.06 -27.02 39.06
C PRO A 47 -10.90 -26.34 37.96
N PRO A 48 -11.61 -25.24 38.26
CA PRO A 48 -12.47 -24.59 37.29
C PRO A 48 -11.67 -24.38 36.01
N ALA A 49 -12.23 -24.85 34.89
CA ALA A 49 -11.50 -24.96 33.63
C ALA A 49 -10.69 -23.69 33.39
N SER A 50 -9.39 -23.86 33.14
CA SER A 50 -8.54 -22.79 32.65
C SER A 50 -9.31 -22.06 31.56
N ALA A 51 -9.50 -20.74 31.73
CA ALA A 51 -10.26 -19.93 30.79
C ALA A 51 -9.87 -20.33 29.36
N PRO A 52 -10.85 -20.54 28.46
CA PRO A 52 -10.57 -21.06 27.13
C PRO A 52 -9.43 -20.26 26.53
N VAL A 53 -8.44 -20.96 25.96
CA VAL A 53 -7.28 -20.36 25.30
C VAL A 53 -7.84 -19.35 24.32
N GLY A 54 -7.74 -18.06 24.66
CA GLY A 54 -8.48 -17.02 23.97
C GLY A 54 -8.14 -17.08 22.49
N ASP A 55 -9.18 -17.17 21.65
CA ASP A 55 -9.04 -17.52 20.25
C ASP A 55 -7.94 -16.71 19.57
N GLU A 56 -7.08 -17.43 18.84
CA GLU A 56 -5.96 -16.85 18.11
C GLU A 56 -6.48 -15.74 17.18
N PRO A 57 -5.82 -14.57 17.07
CA PRO A 57 -6.33 -13.48 16.23
C PRO A 57 -6.57 -13.94 14.79
N GLU A 58 -7.85 -13.93 14.38
CA GLU A 58 -8.30 -14.37 13.07
C GLU A 58 -7.43 -13.75 11.96
N LEU A 59 -6.98 -14.58 11.01
CA LEU A 59 -6.17 -14.13 9.89
C LEU A 59 -6.97 -13.08 9.10
N PRO A 60 -6.43 -11.87 8.86
CA PRO A 60 -7.14 -10.88 8.06
C PRO A 60 -7.38 -11.46 6.66
N PRO A 61 -8.60 -11.36 6.12
CA PRO A 61 -8.93 -11.93 4.82
C PRO A 61 -8.10 -11.30 3.70
N PRO A 62 -7.92 -11.99 2.57
CA PRO A 62 -7.12 -11.51 1.45
C PRO A 62 -7.59 -10.13 0.97
N ALA A 63 -6.64 -9.33 0.49
CA ALA A 63 -6.86 -7.98 -0.01
C ALA A 63 -8.01 -7.95 -1.05
N PRO A 64 -8.78 -6.84 -1.14
CA PRO A 64 -9.89 -6.74 -2.08
C PRO A 64 -9.44 -7.06 -3.50
N ALA A 65 -10.22 -7.90 -4.19
CA ALA A 65 -9.88 -8.39 -5.51
C ALA A 65 -9.59 -7.22 -6.48
N PRO A 66 -8.56 -7.33 -7.34
CA PRO A 66 -8.28 -6.31 -8.35
C PRO A 66 -9.50 -6.11 -9.27
N PRO A 67 -9.66 -4.91 -9.85
CA PRO A 67 -10.78 -4.64 -10.76
C PRO A 67 -10.82 -5.69 -11.88
N SER A 68 -12.01 -6.24 -12.13
CA SER A 68 -12.20 -7.27 -13.16
C SER A 68 -11.80 -6.73 -14.52
N LEU A 69 -10.71 -7.26 -15.07
CA LEU A 69 -10.31 -7.00 -16.45
C LEU A 69 -11.42 -7.47 -17.41
N PRO A 70 -11.60 -6.80 -18.56
CA PRO A 70 -12.45 -7.32 -19.64
C PRO A 70 -12.06 -8.75 -20.00
N SER A 71 -13.02 -9.57 -20.44
CA SER A 71 -12.75 -10.94 -20.89
C SER A 71 -11.83 -10.94 -22.12
N GLY A 72 -10.53 -11.10 -21.87
CA GLY A 72 -9.48 -11.06 -22.89
C GLY A 72 -9.43 -12.34 -23.73
N GLY A 73 -10.31 -12.44 -24.72
CA GLY A 73 -10.31 -13.50 -25.73
C GLY A 73 -11.52 -13.44 -26.66
N ASP A 74 -11.27 -13.31 -27.96
CA ASP A 74 -12.14 -13.68 -29.09
C ASP A 74 -13.57 -13.10 -29.21
N SER A 75 -13.97 -12.10 -28.40
CA SER A 75 -15.30 -11.46 -28.56
C SER A 75 -15.51 -10.78 -29.92
N GLY A 76 -14.42 -10.43 -30.61
CA GLY A 76 -14.46 -9.89 -31.97
C GLY A 76 -15.01 -8.46 -32.08
N THR A 77 -15.28 -7.80 -30.95
CA THR A 77 -15.57 -6.36 -30.89
C THR A 77 -14.25 -5.60 -30.98
N PRO A 78 -13.94 -4.91 -32.10
CA PRO A 78 -12.78 -4.04 -32.13
C PRO A 78 -12.96 -2.93 -31.10
N ALA A 79 -11.87 -2.33 -30.63
CA ALA A 79 -11.96 -0.96 -30.14
C ALA A 79 -12.41 -0.09 -31.34
N THR A 80 -13.71 0.10 -31.48
CA THR A 80 -14.28 0.86 -32.60
C THR A 80 -13.75 2.30 -32.53
N PRO A 81 -13.54 2.98 -33.68
CA PRO A 81 -12.83 4.25 -33.68
C PRO A 81 -13.50 5.26 -32.73
N ALA A 82 -12.70 6.11 -32.10
CA ALA A 82 -13.21 7.16 -31.23
C ALA A 82 -14.21 8.05 -31.98
N VAL A 83 -15.26 8.52 -31.29
CA VAL A 83 -16.32 9.33 -31.89
C VAL A 83 -15.71 10.56 -32.58
N PRO A 84 -15.82 10.70 -33.92
CA PRO A 84 -15.25 11.83 -34.64
C PRO A 84 -15.93 13.14 -34.20
N PRO A 85 -15.27 14.30 -34.32
CA PRO A 85 -15.85 15.59 -33.93
C PRO A 85 -17.21 15.89 -34.60
N SER A 86 -17.46 15.35 -35.80
CA SER A 86 -18.74 15.45 -36.51
C SER A 86 -19.91 14.76 -35.80
N LEU A 87 -19.65 13.77 -34.94
CA LEU A 87 -20.63 13.03 -34.12
C LEU A 87 -20.64 13.48 -32.65
N GLN A 88 -19.89 14.54 -32.31
CA GLN A 88 -19.88 15.12 -30.97
C GLN A 88 -20.85 16.31 -30.85
N SER A 89 -21.29 16.61 -29.62
CA SER A 89 -22.17 17.76 -29.36
C SER A 89 -21.52 19.10 -29.76
N PRO A 90 -22.25 20.02 -30.42
CA PRO A 90 -21.74 21.35 -30.72
C PRO A 90 -21.33 22.13 -29.47
N THR A 91 -20.25 22.92 -29.57
CA THR A 91 -19.89 23.90 -28.54
C THR A 91 -20.92 25.01 -28.46
N GLY A 92 -21.28 25.45 -27.25
CA GLY A 92 -22.18 26.59 -27.04
C GLY A 92 -23.68 26.24 -26.97
N LEU A 93 -24.03 24.96 -26.78
CA LEU A 93 -25.39 24.57 -26.40
C LEU A 93 -25.79 25.24 -25.06
N ASP A 94 -27.03 25.74 -24.99
CA ASP A 94 -27.60 26.24 -23.73
C ASP A 94 -27.92 25.06 -22.79
N ILE A 95 -26.99 24.79 -21.88
CA ILE A 95 -27.14 23.82 -20.79
C ILE A 95 -27.55 24.47 -19.47
N SER A 96 -28.11 25.68 -19.47
CA SER A 96 -28.56 26.37 -18.23
C SER A 96 -29.84 25.76 -17.63
N LYS A 97 -30.53 24.90 -18.38
CA LYS A 97 -31.78 24.23 -17.99
C LYS A 97 -31.60 22.70 -18.05
N PRO A 98 -32.43 21.93 -17.31
CA PRO A 98 -32.41 20.47 -17.40
C PRO A 98 -32.66 19.95 -18.81
N GLY A 99 -32.09 18.79 -19.12
CA GLY A 99 -32.27 18.10 -20.40
C GLY A 99 -33.75 17.72 -20.63
N LYS A 100 -34.17 17.73 -21.89
CA LYS A 100 -35.53 17.33 -22.29
C LYS A 100 -35.53 15.91 -22.84
N ALA A 101 -36.56 15.12 -22.52
CA ALA A 101 -36.77 13.81 -23.11
C ALA A 101 -36.85 13.90 -24.65
N ILE A 102 -36.11 13.03 -25.32
CA ILE A 102 -36.12 12.86 -26.78
C ILE A 102 -37.24 11.86 -27.11
N THR A 103 -38.11 12.23 -28.05
CA THR A 103 -39.30 11.45 -28.43
C THR A 103 -39.33 11.20 -29.93
N GLY A 104 -40.26 10.34 -30.41
CA GLY A 104 -40.33 9.95 -31.83
C GLY A 104 -39.27 8.92 -32.24
N ILE A 105 -38.67 8.22 -31.28
CA ILE A 105 -37.61 7.24 -31.47
C ILE A 105 -38.20 5.93 -32.02
N THR A 106 -37.55 5.33 -33.01
CA THR A 106 -37.87 3.99 -33.52
C THR A 106 -36.78 3.00 -33.12
N ALA A 107 -37.14 1.82 -32.60
CA ALA A 107 -36.18 0.79 -32.17
C ALA A 107 -36.17 -0.44 -33.09
N THR A 108 -34.97 -0.99 -33.34
CA THR A 108 -34.74 -2.25 -34.08
C THR A 108 -33.64 -3.06 -33.41
N SER A 109 -33.58 -4.38 -33.64
CA SER A 109 -32.61 -5.26 -32.98
C SER A 109 -32.13 -6.40 -33.88
N SER A 110 -31.14 -7.14 -33.38
CA SER A 110 -30.83 -8.50 -33.81
C SER A 110 -32.01 -9.47 -33.57
N ALA A 111 -31.81 -10.75 -33.91
CA ALA A 111 -32.76 -11.83 -33.65
C ALA A 111 -33.29 -11.82 -32.20
N LEU A 112 -34.57 -12.13 -32.05
CA LEU A 112 -35.32 -12.10 -30.79
C LEU A 112 -35.34 -13.47 -30.11
N GLU A 113 -35.61 -13.48 -28.80
CA GLU A 113 -35.96 -14.71 -28.07
C GLU A 113 -37.31 -15.25 -28.58
N ASN A 114 -38.31 -14.37 -28.70
CA ASN A 114 -39.66 -14.68 -29.14
C ASN A 114 -40.21 -13.52 -29.99
N ASN A 115 -41.12 -13.81 -30.94
CA ASN A 115 -41.73 -12.79 -31.81
C ASN A 115 -42.46 -11.66 -31.05
N GLY A 116 -42.87 -11.88 -29.80
CA GLY A 116 -43.52 -10.88 -28.98
C GLY A 116 -42.58 -9.87 -28.34
N ASP A 117 -41.29 -10.17 -28.16
CA ASP A 117 -40.36 -9.37 -27.36
C ASP A 117 -39.56 -8.38 -28.22
N THR A 118 -40.29 -7.61 -29.02
CA THR A 118 -39.76 -6.68 -30.03
C THR A 118 -39.02 -5.48 -29.43
N ALA A 119 -38.07 -4.91 -30.19
CA ALA A 119 -37.27 -3.76 -29.75
C ALA A 119 -38.10 -2.53 -29.33
N GLN A 120 -39.26 -2.31 -29.97
CA GLN A 120 -40.12 -1.15 -29.70
C GLN A 120 -40.74 -1.15 -28.30
N LYS A 121 -40.80 -2.31 -27.62
CA LYS A 121 -41.23 -2.41 -26.22
C LYS A 121 -40.34 -1.63 -25.24
N THR A 122 -39.08 -1.33 -25.61
CA THR A 122 -38.19 -0.50 -24.78
C THR A 122 -38.51 0.99 -24.79
N LEU A 123 -39.60 1.39 -25.45
CA LEU A 123 -40.02 2.78 -25.67
C LEU A 123 -41.54 2.96 -25.44
N ASP A 124 -42.22 1.98 -24.82
CA ASP A 124 -43.68 2.01 -24.63
C ASP A 124 -44.10 2.52 -23.24
N GLY A 125 -43.15 2.61 -22.29
CA GLY A 125 -43.35 3.10 -20.93
C GLY A 125 -43.88 2.07 -19.95
N ASP A 126 -44.05 0.80 -20.35
CA ASP A 126 -44.59 -0.27 -19.52
C ASP A 126 -43.51 -1.27 -19.08
N LEU A 127 -43.11 -1.18 -17.81
CA LEU A 127 -42.15 -2.09 -17.19
C LEU A 127 -42.61 -3.57 -17.09
N ASN A 128 -43.83 -3.89 -17.53
CA ASN A 128 -44.31 -5.26 -17.70
C ASN A 128 -44.03 -5.84 -19.10
N THR A 129 -43.65 -5.00 -20.07
CA THR A 129 -43.15 -5.44 -21.38
C THR A 129 -41.62 -5.47 -21.39
N ARG A 130 -41.03 -6.08 -22.43
CA ARG A 130 -39.58 -6.17 -22.61
C ARG A 130 -39.19 -6.40 -24.06
N TRP A 131 -38.04 -5.89 -24.47
CA TRP A 131 -37.25 -6.51 -25.53
C TRP A 131 -36.49 -7.72 -25.00
N ALA A 132 -36.32 -8.74 -25.82
CA ALA A 132 -35.46 -9.89 -25.53
C ALA A 132 -34.79 -10.42 -26.79
N SER A 133 -33.47 -10.49 -26.77
CA SER A 133 -32.66 -11.06 -27.85
C SER A 133 -32.53 -12.58 -27.78
N ALA A 134 -32.19 -13.18 -28.92
CA ALA A 134 -31.68 -14.53 -28.99
C ALA A 134 -30.45 -14.72 -28.07
N PHE A 135 -30.13 -15.97 -27.74
CA PHE A 135 -29.11 -16.31 -26.73
C PHE A 135 -27.68 -16.24 -27.29
N ASP A 136 -27.34 -15.08 -27.86
CA ASP A 136 -26.09 -14.75 -28.55
C ASP A 136 -25.44 -13.55 -27.85
N ASP A 137 -24.16 -13.69 -27.49
CA ASP A 137 -23.38 -12.62 -26.88
C ASP A 137 -23.18 -11.42 -27.82
N LYS A 138 -23.33 -11.59 -29.13
CA LYS A 138 -23.21 -10.54 -30.17
C LYS A 138 -24.53 -9.86 -30.53
N ALA A 139 -25.63 -10.19 -29.85
CA ALA A 139 -26.91 -9.53 -30.06
C ALA A 139 -26.87 -8.02 -29.77
N TRP A 140 -27.75 -7.25 -30.40
CA TRP A 140 -27.77 -5.79 -30.33
C TRP A 140 -29.19 -5.21 -30.45
N ILE A 141 -29.36 -4.00 -29.92
CA ILE A 141 -30.56 -3.15 -30.11
C ILE A 141 -30.10 -1.74 -30.49
N GLN A 142 -30.80 -1.07 -31.40
CA GLN A 142 -30.51 0.29 -31.82
C GLN A 142 -31.76 1.17 -31.92
N PHE A 143 -31.52 2.46 -31.80
CA PHE A 143 -32.50 3.53 -31.72
C PHE A 143 -32.22 4.53 -32.82
N ASP A 144 -33.21 4.80 -33.68
CA ASP A 144 -33.18 5.84 -34.71
C ASP A 144 -33.96 7.06 -34.21
N PHE A 145 -33.31 8.21 -34.11
CA PHE A 145 -33.94 9.49 -33.76
C PHE A 145 -34.60 10.17 -34.98
N GLY A 146 -34.53 9.56 -36.17
CA GLY A 146 -35.02 10.08 -37.45
C GLY A 146 -34.15 11.18 -38.05
N THR A 147 -33.60 12.06 -37.21
CA THR A 147 -32.64 13.10 -37.58
C THR A 147 -31.47 13.16 -36.60
N LYS A 148 -30.40 13.85 -37.00
CA LYS A 148 -29.20 14.02 -36.18
C LYS A 148 -29.51 14.87 -34.93
N THR A 149 -29.38 14.27 -33.76
CA THR A 149 -29.90 14.78 -32.49
C THR A 149 -28.79 14.85 -31.42
N PRO A 150 -28.61 15.99 -30.72
CA PRO A 150 -27.76 16.07 -29.54
C PRO A 150 -28.34 15.28 -28.37
N VAL A 151 -27.54 14.37 -27.80
CA VAL A 151 -27.89 13.52 -26.66
C VAL A 151 -26.94 13.81 -25.49
N GLY A 152 -27.50 14.17 -24.34
CA GLY A 152 -26.76 14.40 -23.10
C GLY A 152 -26.77 13.20 -22.16
N TYR A 153 -27.86 12.42 -22.19
CA TYR A 153 -28.15 11.35 -21.23
C TYR A 153 -28.83 10.16 -21.89
N MET A 154 -28.55 8.96 -21.35
CA MET A 154 -29.22 7.70 -21.68
C MET A 154 -29.46 6.89 -20.40
N LYS A 155 -30.63 6.26 -20.30
CA LYS A 155 -31.00 5.33 -19.25
C LYS A 155 -31.31 3.96 -19.83
N LEU A 156 -30.78 2.92 -19.21
CA LEU A 156 -31.18 1.52 -19.44
C LEU A 156 -31.93 1.01 -18.22
N VAL A 157 -33.06 0.31 -18.44
CA VAL A 157 -33.74 -0.49 -17.42
C VAL A 157 -33.72 -1.94 -17.88
N TRP A 158 -32.79 -2.72 -17.35
CA TRP A 158 -32.65 -4.14 -17.62
C TRP A 158 -33.66 -4.99 -16.86
N GLN A 159 -33.98 -6.14 -17.45
CA GLN A 159 -34.56 -7.27 -16.73
C GLN A 159 -33.42 -8.04 -15.99
N ASN A 160 -33.72 -9.17 -15.35
CA ASN A 160 -32.71 -10.06 -14.76
C ASN A 160 -31.66 -10.58 -15.77
N ALA A 161 -32.00 -10.64 -17.05
CA ALA A 161 -31.08 -11.02 -18.12
C ALA A 161 -30.40 -9.78 -18.75
N TYR A 162 -29.26 -9.39 -18.20
CA TYR A 162 -28.52 -8.16 -18.53
C TYR A 162 -27.20 -8.42 -19.27
N GLY A 163 -26.57 -7.36 -19.78
CA GLY A 163 -25.22 -7.42 -20.34
C GLY A 163 -24.13 -7.24 -19.29
N LYS A 164 -23.24 -8.24 -19.14
CA LYS A 164 -22.05 -8.13 -18.28
C LYS A 164 -20.95 -7.34 -18.97
N GLU A 165 -20.80 -7.49 -20.28
CA GLU A 165 -19.99 -6.60 -21.13
C GLU A 165 -20.79 -6.19 -22.36
N TYR A 166 -20.72 -4.90 -22.71
CA TYR A 166 -21.36 -4.35 -23.91
C TYR A 166 -20.76 -2.98 -24.28
N ALA A 167 -20.96 -2.56 -25.53
CA ALA A 167 -20.60 -1.22 -26.01
C ALA A 167 -21.84 -0.38 -26.33
N ILE A 168 -21.79 0.92 -26.03
CA ILE A 168 -22.72 1.92 -26.56
C ILE A 168 -22.03 2.57 -27.76
N GLN A 169 -22.69 2.58 -28.91
CA GLN A 169 -22.15 3.05 -30.18
C GLN A 169 -23.05 4.13 -30.79
N VAL A 170 -22.46 5.01 -31.60
CA VAL A 170 -23.17 6.07 -32.34
C VAL A 170 -22.90 6.01 -33.83
N SER A 171 -23.87 6.48 -34.63
CA SER A 171 -23.80 6.50 -36.09
C SER A 171 -24.71 7.59 -36.70
N ASP A 172 -24.36 8.09 -37.88
CA ASP A 172 -25.24 8.94 -38.72
C ASP A 172 -25.99 8.14 -39.81
N ASP A 173 -25.46 6.98 -40.23
CA ASP A 173 -25.93 6.20 -41.39
C ASP A 173 -26.57 4.84 -40.99
N GLY A 174 -26.36 4.37 -39.76
CA GLY A 174 -26.80 3.07 -39.26
C GLY A 174 -25.87 1.91 -39.66
N THR A 175 -24.82 2.16 -40.43
CA THR A 175 -23.87 1.15 -40.95
C THR A 175 -22.44 1.35 -40.42
N THR A 176 -22.01 2.58 -40.24
CA THR A 176 -20.70 2.98 -39.71
C THR A 176 -20.82 3.35 -38.24
N TRP A 177 -20.16 2.62 -37.35
CA TRP A 177 -20.36 2.73 -35.89
C TRP A 177 -19.07 3.10 -35.15
N TYR A 178 -19.21 4.01 -34.17
CA TYR A 178 -18.12 4.54 -33.34
C TYR A 178 -18.39 4.27 -31.86
N GLN A 179 -17.38 3.96 -31.05
CA GLN A 179 -17.57 3.67 -29.63
C GLN A 179 -17.84 4.96 -28.84
N LEU A 180 -19.01 5.05 -28.19
CA LEU A 180 -19.35 6.13 -27.27
C LEU A 180 -19.02 5.75 -25.82
N ARG A 181 -19.33 4.52 -25.41
CA ARG A 181 -18.98 3.95 -24.11
C ARG A 181 -18.65 2.47 -24.27
N TYR A 182 -17.82 1.94 -23.36
CA TYR A 182 -17.69 0.49 -23.15
C TYR A 182 -17.98 0.17 -21.69
N VAL A 183 -18.90 -0.75 -21.42
CA VAL A 183 -19.24 -1.20 -20.08
C VAL A 183 -18.65 -2.58 -19.86
N ALA A 184 -17.77 -2.68 -18.86
CA ALA A 184 -17.18 -3.94 -18.40
C ALA A 184 -17.66 -4.19 -16.97
N GLY A 185 -18.20 -5.38 -16.70
CA GLY A 185 -18.73 -5.72 -15.39
C GLY A 185 -20.06 -5.02 -15.05
N GLY A 186 -20.92 -4.84 -16.06
CA GLY A 186 -22.30 -4.33 -15.92
C GLY A 186 -23.09 -5.06 -14.84
N LYS A 187 -24.09 -4.39 -14.26
CA LYS A 187 -24.83 -4.85 -13.06
C LYS A 187 -26.28 -5.21 -13.36
N GLY A 188 -26.81 -4.80 -14.51
CA GLY A 188 -28.24 -4.89 -14.77
C GLY A 188 -29.04 -3.92 -13.90
N GLY A 189 -30.33 -4.16 -13.71
CA GLY A 189 -31.22 -3.20 -13.05
C GLY A 189 -31.29 -1.88 -13.83
N THR A 190 -31.14 -0.74 -13.15
CA THR A 190 -31.05 0.57 -13.82
C THR A 190 -29.60 1.01 -13.97
N GLU A 191 -29.21 1.36 -15.21
CA GLU A 191 -27.89 1.91 -15.52
C GLU A 191 -28.05 3.26 -16.26
N GLU A 192 -27.32 4.28 -15.83
CA GLU A 192 -27.48 5.67 -16.28
C GLU A 192 -26.15 6.24 -16.80
N PHE A 193 -26.20 6.82 -17.99
CA PHE A 193 -25.06 7.41 -18.68
C PHE A 193 -25.27 8.91 -18.86
N PHE A 194 -24.41 9.70 -18.23
CA PHE A 194 -24.41 11.15 -18.27
C PHE A 194 -23.29 11.65 -19.20
N ASN A 195 -23.40 12.92 -19.59
CA ASN A 195 -22.42 13.66 -20.36
C ASN A 195 -22.00 12.90 -21.63
N LEU A 196 -22.99 12.38 -22.35
CA LEU A 196 -22.76 11.57 -23.55
C LEU A 196 -22.00 12.31 -24.64
N ASN A 197 -22.17 13.63 -24.75
CA ASN A 197 -21.48 14.47 -25.74
C ASN A 197 -21.68 13.96 -27.19
N ALA A 198 -22.82 13.33 -27.46
CA ALA A 198 -23.14 12.74 -28.76
C ALA A 198 -24.08 13.65 -29.55
N ASN A 199 -23.85 13.75 -30.85
CA ASN A 199 -24.75 14.36 -31.82
C ASN A 199 -24.83 13.44 -33.03
N ALA A 200 -25.82 12.55 -33.05
CA ALA A 200 -25.89 11.41 -33.97
C ALA A 200 -27.35 11.16 -34.37
N ARG A 201 -27.58 10.41 -35.46
CA ARG A 201 -28.94 9.93 -35.79
C ARG A 201 -29.28 8.63 -35.06
N TYR A 202 -28.30 7.77 -34.84
CA TYR A 202 -28.49 6.45 -34.24
C TYR A 202 -27.64 6.25 -32.98
N VAL A 203 -28.21 5.56 -32.00
CA VAL A 203 -27.49 4.94 -30.88
C VAL A 203 -27.73 3.42 -30.90
N ARG A 204 -26.69 2.61 -30.68
CA ARG A 204 -26.78 1.15 -30.57
C ARG A 204 -26.17 0.68 -29.25
N LEU A 205 -26.83 -0.30 -28.63
CA LEU A 205 -26.28 -1.15 -27.59
C LEU A 205 -25.82 -2.46 -28.25
N GLN A 206 -24.51 -2.70 -28.27
CA GLN A 206 -23.88 -3.88 -28.85
C GLN A 206 -23.41 -4.82 -27.73
N GLY A 207 -24.00 -6.00 -27.66
CA GLY A 207 -23.57 -7.05 -26.73
C GLY A 207 -22.13 -7.49 -26.97
N VAL A 208 -21.44 -7.88 -25.89
CA VAL A 208 -20.10 -8.50 -25.90
C VAL A 208 -20.07 -9.75 -25.00
N ALA A 209 -20.68 -9.70 -23.82
CA ALA A 209 -20.89 -10.86 -22.95
C ALA A 209 -22.15 -10.72 -22.10
N ARG A 210 -22.99 -11.76 -22.08
CA ARG A 210 -24.23 -11.81 -21.28
C ARG A 210 -23.92 -12.08 -19.80
N GLY A 211 -24.73 -11.50 -18.92
CA GLY A 211 -24.64 -11.69 -17.46
C GLY A 211 -25.33 -12.95 -16.95
N THR A 212 -26.08 -13.64 -17.82
CA THR A 212 -26.79 -14.89 -17.51
C THR A 212 -26.73 -15.84 -18.72
N GLN A 213 -27.27 -17.05 -18.60
CA GLN A 213 -27.41 -18.00 -19.71
C GLN A 213 -28.41 -17.57 -20.81
N TYR A 214 -29.33 -16.65 -20.48
CA TYR A 214 -30.35 -16.13 -21.41
C TYR A 214 -29.77 -15.05 -22.34
N GLY A 215 -30.58 -14.53 -23.26
CA GLY A 215 -30.23 -13.35 -24.08
C GLY A 215 -30.20 -12.05 -23.27
N TYR A 216 -29.85 -10.94 -23.91
CA TYR A 216 -30.03 -9.59 -23.35
C TYR A 216 -31.52 -9.21 -23.34
N SER A 217 -32.00 -8.61 -22.25
CA SER A 217 -33.39 -8.17 -22.11
C SER A 217 -33.54 -6.84 -21.37
N LEU A 218 -34.20 -5.88 -22.03
CA LEU A 218 -34.46 -4.53 -21.52
C LEU A 218 -35.96 -4.33 -21.38
N LEU A 219 -36.38 -3.74 -20.26
CA LEU A 219 -37.74 -3.24 -20.04
C LEU A 219 -37.91 -1.90 -20.77
N GLU A 220 -37.04 -0.93 -20.49
CA GLU A 220 -37.18 0.46 -20.95
C GLU A 220 -35.82 1.10 -21.27
N VAL A 221 -35.80 2.02 -22.23
CA VAL A 221 -34.65 2.86 -22.59
C VAL A 221 -35.12 4.30 -22.82
N SER A 222 -34.47 5.28 -22.19
CA SER A 222 -34.80 6.69 -22.41
C SER A 222 -33.57 7.56 -22.67
N PHE A 223 -33.78 8.66 -23.38
CA PHE A 223 -32.73 9.59 -23.80
C PHE A 223 -33.17 11.03 -23.53
N ASN A 224 -32.25 11.87 -23.03
CA ASN A 224 -32.49 13.30 -22.89
C ASN A 224 -31.46 14.13 -23.68
N SER A 225 -31.88 15.31 -24.13
CA SER A 225 -30.99 16.34 -24.67
C SER A 225 -29.95 16.77 -23.61
N PRO A 226 -28.83 17.38 -24.04
CA PRO A 226 -27.92 18.08 -23.13
C PRO A 226 -28.65 19.10 -22.24
N GLY A 227 -28.20 19.23 -20.99
CA GLY A 227 -28.77 20.12 -19.98
C GLY A 227 -28.00 20.13 -18.66
N SER A 228 -28.39 21.03 -17.76
CA SER A 228 -27.69 21.35 -16.49
C SER A 228 -27.55 20.17 -15.52
N ASP A 229 -28.42 19.18 -15.65
CA ASP A 229 -28.53 17.98 -14.83
C ASP A 229 -27.70 16.80 -15.37
N ASN A 230 -27.29 16.86 -16.64
CA ASN A 230 -26.69 15.71 -17.33
C ASN A 230 -25.45 16.00 -18.19
N THR A 231 -25.07 17.26 -18.39
CA THR A 231 -23.94 17.65 -19.24
C THR A 231 -22.94 18.49 -18.45
N LEU A 232 -21.63 18.24 -18.64
CA LEU A 232 -20.61 18.99 -17.92
C LEU A 232 -20.39 20.39 -18.54
N PRO A 233 -20.38 21.46 -17.73
CA PRO A 233 -19.95 22.79 -18.19
C PRO A 233 -18.44 22.82 -18.43
N MET A 234 -18.00 23.70 -19.33
CA MET A 234 -16.58 23.98 -19.55
C MET A 234 -16.01 24.87 -18.43
N LEU A 235 -14.81 24.52 -17.97
CA LEU A 235 -14.00 25.25 -17.01
C LEU A 235 -13.23 26.39 -17.68
N THR A 236 -13.19 27.56 -17.05
CA THR A 236 -12.33 28.68 -17.44
C THR A 236 -10.89 28.41 -16.98
N ALA A 237 -10.13 27.67 -17.78
CA ALA A 237 -8.78 27.24 -17.45
C ALA A 237 -7.75 28.39 -17.37
N SER A 238 -6.70 28.20 -16.59
CA SER A 238 -5.58 29.13 -16.42
C SER A 238 -4.23 28.40 -16.45
N ALA A 239 -3.23 29.02 -17.07
CA ALA A 239 -1.91 28.39 -17.23
C ALA A 239 -1.18 28.23 -15.89
N VAL A 240 -0.57 27.07 -15.65
CA VAL A 240 0.36 26.86 -14.53
C VAL A 240 1.68 27.60 -14.81
N PRO A 241 2.15 28.51 -13.94
CA PRO A 241 3.42 29.22 -14.11
C PRO A 241 4.62 28.27 -14.13
N THR A 242 5.60 28.58 -14.97
CA THR A 242 6.89 27.88 -15.05
C THR A 242 8.00 28.87 -14.66
N PRO A 243 8.89 28.56 -13.70
CA PRO A 243 10.01 29.42 -13.36
C PRO A 243 10.94 29.66 -14.56
N PRO A 244 11.54 30.85 -14.70
CA PRO A 244 12.54 31.09 -15.74
C PRO A 244 13.79 30.22 -15.53
N LYS A 245 14.51 29.91 -16.62
CA LYS A 245 15.81 29.22 -16.53
C LYS A 245 16.78 30.08 -15.72
N GLY A 246 17.50 29.45 -14.77
CA GLY A 246 18.43 30.16 -13.87
C GLY A 246 17.76 30.89 -12.70
N ALA A 247 16.48 30.66 -12.42
CA ALA A 247 15.82 31.19 -11.23
C ALA A 247 16.52 30.74 -9.93
N THR A 248 16.64 31.65 -8.96
CA THR A 248 17.22 31.37 -7.65
C THR A 248 16.37 30.35 -6.87
N VAL A 249 16.99 29.23 -6.50
CA VAL A 249 16.36 28.19 -5.67
C VAL A 249 16.37 28.63 -4.21
N VAL A 250 15.23 28.47 -3.52
CA VAL A 250 15.07 28.73 -2.09
C VAL A 250 15.01 27.40 -1.34
N THR A 251 16.05 27.10 -0.56
CA THR A 251 16.03 25.95 0.36
C THR A 251 15.11 26.25 1.55
N PRO A 252 14.20 25.35 1.96
CA PRO A 252 13.38 25.54 3.16
C PRO A 252 14.25 25.53 4.43
N ALA A 253 13.78 26.18 5.50
CA ALA A 253 14.39 26.05 6.81
C ALA A 253 14.23 24.61 7.34
N ALA A 254 15.27 24.09 8.01
CA ALA A 254 15.21 22.78 8.64
C ALA A 254 14.25 22.82 9.85
N PRO A 255 13.21 21.96 9.91
CA PRO A 255 12.33 21.88 11.07
C PRO A 255 13.04 21.25 12.28
N ALA A 256 12.52 21.55 13.47
CA ALA A 256 12.90 20.83 14.68
C ALA A 256 12.59 19.33 14.55
N THR A 257 13.35 18.49 15.24
CA THR A 257 13.07 17.05 15.29
C THR A 257 11.86 16.76 16.17
N LEU A 258 11.02 15.80 15.78
CA LEU A 258 9.93 15.29 16.63
C LEU A 258 10.46 14.42 17.77
N GLU A 259 11.45 13.58 17.45
CA GLU A 259 12.07 12.62 18.37
C GLU A 259 13.46 12.18 17.88
N GLN A 260 14.47 12.18 18.75
CA GLN A 260 15.73 11.49 18.51
C GLN A 260 15.53 9.98 18.68
N VAL A 261 15.78 9.22 17.61
CA VAL A 261 15.76 7.75 17.65
C VAL A 261 17.07 7.15 18.18
N GLN A 262 18.16 7.91 18.19
CA GLN A 262 19.42 7.51 18.81
C GLN A 262 20.24 8.73 19.26
N PHE A 263 20.80 8.70 20.47
CA PHE A 263 21.68 9.75 21.00
C PHE A 263 22.63 9.20 22.07
N THR A 264 23.58 10.02 22.54
CA THR A 264 24.59 9.61 23.54
C THR A 264 24.61 10.60 24.70
N LEU A 265 24.63 10.07 25.93
CA LEU A 265 24.72 10.85 27.16
C LEU A 265 26.17 11.34 27.41
N PRO A 266 26.39 12.32 28.31
CA PRO A 266 27.74 12.85 28.58
C PRO A 266 28.78 11.83 29.08
N ASP A 267 28.37 10.70 29.64
CA ASP A 267 29.24 9.61 30.11
C ASP A 267 29.63 8.61 29.00
N GLY A 268 29.00 8.72 27.82
CA GLY A 268 29.15 7.79 26.70
C GLY A 268 27.99 6.81 26.51
N THR A 269 27.03 6.74 27.45
CA THR A 269 25.87 5.82 27.36
C THR A 269 25.07 6.07 26.08
N LEU A 270 24.82 5.02 25.31
CA LEU A 270 24.02 5.04 24.08
C LEU A 270 22.54 4.84 24.39
N VAL A 271 21.70 5.79 23.99
CA VAL A 271 20.24 5.67 24.07
C VAL A 271 19.69 5.41 22.67
N THR A 272 18.82 4.42 22.51
CA THR A 272 18.12 4.10 21.26
C THR A 272 16.63 3.97 21.52
N ARG A 273 15.80 4.61 20.70
CA ARG A 273 14.34 4.69 20.85
C ARG A 273 13.65 4.20 19.59
N PHE A 274 12.63 3.37 19.76
CA PHE A 274 11.86 2.82 18.65
C PHE A 274 10.42 2.48 19.06
N GLY A 275 9.52 2.41 18.09
CA GLY A 275 8.13 2.06 18.29
C GLY A 275 7.75 0.69 17.74
N PHE A 276 6.69 0.11 18.29
CA PHE A 276 6.06 -1.12 17.83
C PHE A 276 4.56 -0.95 17.58
N VAL A 277 4.01 -1.82 16.73
CA VAL A 277 2.58 -1.96 16.45
C VAL A 277 2.19 -3.44 16.64
N GLY A 278 0.98 -3.69 17.14
CA GLY A 278 0.46 -5.05 17.31
C GLY A 278 0.28 -5.82 15.98
N ARG A 279 0.55 -7.12 16.01
CA ARG A 279 0.43 -8.10 14.91
C ARG A 279 -0.44 -9.29 15.33
N SER A 280 -1.00 -10.02 14.36
CA SER A 280 -1.83 -11.22 14.65
C SER A 280 -0.99 -12.38 15.18
N ARG A 281 0.15 -12.67 14.54
CA ARG A 281 1.05 -13.78 14.92
C ARG A 281 2.43 -13.32 15.37
N HIS A 282 3.10 -14.23 16.06
CA HIS A 282 4.44 -14.05 16.58
C HIS A 282 5.49 -14.43 15.54
N GLY A 283 6.46 -13.55 15.32
CA GLY A 283 7.69 -13.86 14.58
C GLY A 283 7.53 -14.40 13.16
N ARG A 284 8.62 -14.98 12.64
CA ARG A 284 8.77 -15.48 11.25
C ARG A 284 7.92 -16.69 10.87
N GLU A 285 6.86 -17.00 11.60
CA GLU A 285 5.96 -18.10 11.27
C GLU A 285 5.45 -17.95 9.84
N ARG A 286 5.79 -18.91 8.97
CA ARG A 286 4.98 -19.25 7.78
C ARG A 286 3.77 -20.07 8.28
N GLY A 287 2.93 -20.59 7.40
CA GLY A 287 1.82 -21.48 7.80
C GLY A 287 2.23 -22.81 8.46
N GLU A 288 3.52 -23.02 8.73
CA GLU A 288 4.13 -24.26 9.22
C GLU A 288 4.90 -24.09 10.54
N ASP A 289 4.87 -25.14 11.38
CA ASP A 289 5.73 -25.23 12.56
C ASP A 289 7.19 -25.40 12.12
N TRP A 290 8.04 -24.42 12.47
CA TRP A 290 9.45 -24.36 12.06
C TRP A 290 10.33 -25.42 12.74
N ASN A 291 10.27 -26.64 12.22
CA ASN A 291 11.09 -27.78 12.66
C ASN A 291 12.24 -28.04 11.67
N GLU A 292 13.46 -28.28 12.17
CA GLU A 292 14.54 -28.86 11.35
C GLU A 292 14.23 -30.34 11.09
N ILE A 293 14.70 -30.92 9.96
CA ILE A 293 14.52 -32.36 9.70
C ILE A 293 15.02 -33.19 10.88
N GLY A 294 14.10 -33.90 11.53
CA GLY A 294 14.39 -34.85 12.62
C GLY A 294 13.94 -34.43 14.03
N PHE A 295 13.26 -33.28 14.19
CA PHE A 295 12.74 -32.85 15.48
C PHE A 295 11.25 -32.49 15.41
N GLY A 296 10.43 -33.06 16.30
CA GLY A 296 8.98 -32.88 16.33
C GLY A 296 8.21 -33.63 15.22
N PRO A 297 6.85 -33.57 15.22
CA PRO A 297 6.06 -33.97 14.07
C PRO A 297 6.44 -33.09 12.88
N ASN A 298 7.04 -33.68 11.84
CA ASN A 298 7.58 -32.91 10.73
C ASN A 298 6.56 -32.71 9.62
N ASP A 299 5.63 -31.80 9.88
CA ASP A 299 4.61 -31.32 8.95
C ASP A 299 5.17 -30.47 7.79
N THR A 300 6.48 -30.17 7.78
CA THR A 300 7.14 -29.35 6.75
C THR A 300 7.62 -30.17 5.54
N VAL A 301 7.41 -31.49 5.54
CA VAL A 301 7.78 -32.37 4.41
C VAL A 301 6.63 -33.30 4.01
N ASP A 302 6.53 -33.61 2.72
CA ASP A 302 5.56 -34.56 2.18
C ASP A 302 5.90 -36.00 2.57
N ALA A 303 5.00 -36.94 2.24
CA ALA A 303 5.22 -38.37 2.47
C ALA A 303 6.44 -38.96 1.72
N ASN A 304 7.09 -38.20 0.84
CA ASN A 304 8.30 -38.54 0.11
C ASN A 304 9.55 -37.81 0.65
N GLY A 305 9.43 -37.05 1.75
CA GLY A 305 10.50 -36.26 2.35
C GLY A 305 10.88 -34.97 1.60
N LYS A 306 10.02 -34.48 0.69
CA LYS A 306 10.21 -33.18 0.00
C LYS A 306 9.61 -32.05 0.83
N PRO A 307 10.24 -30.86 0.90
CA PRO A 307 9.66 -29.74 1.65
C PRO A 307 8.28 -29.34 1.10
N GLN A 308 7.34 -29.08 1.99
CA GLN A 308 6.04 -28.47 1.72
C GLN A 308 6.02 -27.05 2.28
N ASP A 309 5.30 -26.17 1.59
CA ASP A 309 5.00 -24.80 2.02
C ASP A 309 3.53 -24.76 2.42
N LYS A 310 3.23 -24.45 3.69
CA LYS A 310 1.85 -24.34 4.18
C LYS A 310 1.22 -22.96 3.93
N GLY A 311 1.94 -22.03 3.29
CA GLY A 311 1.43 -20.73 2.86
C GLY A 311 1.77 -19.57 3.79
N PRO A 312 1.16 -18.38 3.55
CA PRO A 312 1.55 -17.14 4.21
C PRO A 312 1.27 -17.15 5.71
N GLY A 313 2.22 -16.64 6.48
CA GLY A 313 2.04 -16.34 7.90
C GLY A 313 1.20 -15.10 8.16
N ALA A 314 1.37 -14.48 9.34
CA ALA A 314 0.71 -13.22 9.68
C ALA A 314 1.61 -12.21 10.44
N TYR A 315 2.91 -12.20 10.08
CA TYR A 315 3.94 -11.41 10.76
C TYR A 315 3.96 -9.92 10.36
N LEU A 316 3.85 -9.63 9.05
CA LEU A 316 3.89 -8.27 8.50
C LEU A 316 2.53 -7.58 8.44
N ASN A 317 1.47 -8.26 8.90
CA ASN A 317 0.08 -7.83 8.76
C ASN A 317 -0.29 -6.63 9.66
N PHE A 318 -1.44 -6.01 9.44
CA PHE A 318 -1.99 -5.03 10.38
C PHE A 318 -3.29 -5.58 10.97
N ILE A 319 -3.35 -5.65 12.30
CA ILE A 319 -4.53 -6.09 13.06
C ILE A 319 -5.68 -5.09 12.94
N ALA A 320 -6.92 -5.57 13.13
CA ALA A 320 -8.09 -4.71 13.26
C ALA A 320 -7.86 -3.57 14.29
N ASN A 321 -8.19 -2.33 13.90
CA ASN A 321 -8.04 -1.13 14.71
C ASN A 321 -6.60 -0.82 15.18
N TYR A 322 -5.58 -1.24 14.41
CA TYR A 322 -4.15 -1.01 14.67
C TYR A 322 -3.76 0.44 15.01
N PHE A 323 -4.54 1.42 14.53
CA PHE A 323 -4.33 2.86 14.75
C PHE A 323 -4.80 3.40 16.11
N LYS A 324 -5.53 2.62 16.92
CA LYS A 324 -5.89 3.00 18.28
C LYS A 324 -4.71 2.72 19.24
N ASN A 325 -5.01 2.27 20.46
CA ASN A 325 -4.06 2.11 21.57
C ASN A 325 -3.15 0.86 21.44
N ARG A 326 -2.79 0.47 20.20
CA ARG A 326 -2.07 -0.76 19.83
C ARG A 326 -0.61 -0.51 19.42
N THR A 327 -0.11 0.72 19.65
CA THR A 327 1.31 1.04 19.53
C THR A 327 1.95 1.30 20.89
N TRP A 328 3.24 1.02 21.02
CA TRP A 328 4.02 1.32 22.22
C TRP A 328 5.45 1.69 21.88
N GLY A 329 6.11 2.34 22.83
CA GLY A 329 7.52 2.72 22.74
C GLY A 329 8.44 1.78 23.49
N VAL A 330 9.67 1.68 23.00
CA VAL A 330 10.79 1.02 23.67
C VAL A 330 12.01 1.94 23.66
N GLU A 331 12.75 1.97 24.77
CA GLU A 331 14.02 2.68 24.91
C GLU A 331 15.09 1.72 25.46
N PHE A 332 16.20 1.59 24.74
CA PHE A 332 17.39 0.86 25.17
C PHE A 332 18.43 1.87 25.66
N ILE A 333 18.92 1.69 26.88
CA ILE A 333 19.98 2.49 27.51
C ILE A 333 21.19 1.58 27.69
N ASP A 334 22.19 1.72 26.83
CA ASP A 334 23.34 0.83 26.68
C ASP A 334 24.63 1.53 27.16
N ASN A 335 25.18 1.05 28.27
CA ASN A 335 26.40 1.63 28.88
C ASN A 335 27.71 1.08 28.28
N SER A 336 27.68 0.24 27.23
CA SER A 336 28.87 -0.41 26.67
C SER A 336 29.90 0.53 26.03
N ARG A 337 29.52 1.79 25.81
CA ARG A 337 30.40 2.88 25.36
C ARG A 337 30.94 3.74 26.50
N VAL A 338 30.49 3.55 27.75
CA VAL A 338 30.97 4.30 28.92
C VAL A 338 32.39 3.87 29.27
N ALA A 339 33.27 4.86 29.47
CA ALA A 339 34.67 4.59 29.76
C ALA A 339 34.85 3.79 31.05
N GLY A 340 35.59 2.67 30.97
CA GLY A 340 35.86 1.78 32.10
C GLY A 340 34.82 0.67 32.33
N VAL A 341 33.69 0.65 31.62
CA VAL A 341 32.72 -0.45 31.69
C VAL A 341 33.29 -1.69 31.00
N THR A 342 33.55 -2.74 31.79
CA THR A 342 34.04 -4.05 31.32
C THR A 342 32.97 -5.15 31.34
N LYS A 343 31.83 -4.86 31.95
CA LYS A 343 30.63 -5.72 31.99
C LYS A 343 29.43 -4.85 31.59
N PRO A 344 29.20 -4.65 30.29
CA PRO A 344 28.12 -3.79 29.84
C PRO A 344 26.75 -4.37 30.17
N SER A 345 25.80 -3.48 30.36
CA SER A 345 24.39 -3.78 30.55
C SER A 345 23.52 -2.82 29.74
N ILE A 346 22.34 -3.32 29.37
CA ILE A 346 21.32 -2.58 28.63
C ILE A 346 20.06 -2.55 29.49
N VAL A 347 19.62 -1.35 29.87
CA VAL A 347 18.29 -1.15 30.46
C VAL A 347 17.30 -1.01 29.31
N VAL A 348 16.27 -1.85 29.30
CA VAL A 348 15.16 -1.83 28.34
C VAL A 348 13.92 -1.28 29.05
N ASN A 349 13.52 -0.07 28.68
CA ASN A 349 12.32 0.62 29.16
C ASN A 349 11.19 0.51 28.13
N GLN A 350 9.93 0.50 28.60
CA GLN A 350 8.76 0.50 27.74
C GLN A 350 7.76 1.61 28.09
N TYR A 351 6.94 1.96 27.08
CA TYR A 351 5.99 3.07 27.12
C TYR A 351 4.69 2.68 26.40
N TYR A 352 3.78 2.02 27.12
CA TYR A 352 2.45 1.66 26.63
C TYR A 352 1.42 2.77 26.88
N GLN A 353 0.30 2.71 26.16
CA GLN A 353 -0.83 3.63 26.33
C GLN A 353 -1.80 3.19 27.44
N GLN A 354 -1.68 1.94 27.91
CA GLN A 354 -2.49 1.32 28.96
C GLN A 354 -1.71 0.25 29.72
N ALA A 355 -2.14 -0.07 30.94
CA ALA A 355 -1.53 -1.06 31.80
C ALA A 355 -1.36 -2.42 31.09
N GLN A 356 -0.20 -3.05 31.30
CA GLN A 356 0.15 -4.37 30.74
C GLN A 356 0.34 -5.38 31.88
N ARG A 357 0.22 -6.66 31.56
CA ARG A 357 0.61 -7.79 32.41
C ARG A 357 2.13 -7.86 32.53
N GLY A 358 2.62 -8.52 33.57
CA GLY A 358 4.04 -8.84 33.68
C GLY A 358 4.40 -9.93 32.68
N GLY A 359 5.45 -9.73 31.88
CA GLY A 359 5.85 -10.69 30.85
C GLY A 359 5.94 -10.08 29.45
N GLY A 360 6.13 -10.93 28.45
CA GLY A 360 6.00 -10.55 27.04
C GLY A 360 7.27 -10.10 26.32
N HIS A 361 8.44 -10.17 26.95
CA HIS A 361 9.73 -10.01 26.26
C HIS A 361 10.30 -11.35 25.84
N SER A 362 11.03 -11.35 24.74
CA SER A 362 12.04 -12.37 24.51
C SER A 362 13.34 -11.76 24.00
N PHE A 363 14.44 -12.29 24.52
CA PHE A 363 15.80 -11.95 24.15
C PHE A 363 16.51 -13.22 23.71
N PHE A 364 17.14 -13.21 22.53
CA PHE A 364 17.80 -14.38 21.91
C PHE A 364 16.85 -15.55 21.59
N ARG A 365 17.22 -16.38 20.60
CA ARG A 365 16.50 -17.62 20.27
C ARG A 365 17.08 -18.80 21.04
N ARG A 366 16.23 -19.70 21.54
CA ARG A 366 16.64 -20.92 22.26
C ARG A 366 16.92 -22.06 21.28
N ILE A 367 17.95 -21.84 20.45
CA ILE A 367 18.34 -22.71 19.34
C ILE A 367 18.72 -24.13 19.72
N ASP A 368 19.01 -24.36 20.99
CA ASP A 368 19.52 -25.62 21.53
C ASP A 368 18.44 -26.54 22.10
N ASP A 369 17.22 -26.04 22.33
CA ASP A 369 16.08 -26.88 22.70
C ASP A 369 15.26 -27.22 21.45
N PRO A 370 15.25 -28.48 20.97
CA PRO A 370 14.45 -28.88 19.81
C PRO A 370 12.95 -28.91 20.10
N ASN A 371 12.51 -28.83 21.37
CA ASN A 371 11.08 -28.74 21.73
C ASN A 371 10.57 -27.29 21.75
N VAL A 372 11.43 -26.32 21.43
CA VAL A 372 11.07 -24.90 21.32
C VAL A 372 11.13 -24.49 19.84
N THR A 373 9.95 -24.49 19.21
CA THR A 373 9.76 -24.13 17.79
C THR A 373 9.99 -22.63 17.53
N GLY A 374 9.82 -21.78 18.55
CA GLY A 374 9.96 -20.33 18.46
C GLY A 374 11.12 -19.74 19.24
N TYR A 375 10.86 -18.60 19.89
CA TYR A 375 11.73 -18.03 20.90
C TYR A 375 11.49 -18.74 22.24
N GLY A 376 12.56 -19.12 22.94
CA GLY A 376 12.43 -19.64 24.30
C GLY A 376 12.15 -18.48 25.24
N TRP A 377 10.88 -18.27 25.62
CA TRP A 377 10.44 -17.19 26.48
C TRP A 377 11.32 -17.07 27.74
N MET A 378 12.16 -16.04 27.78
CA MET A 378 12.84 -15.66 28.99
C MET A 378 11.84 -14.85 29.81
N SER A 379 11.34 -15.42 30.90
CA SER A 379 10.56 -14.65 31.87
C SER A 379 11.37 -13.41 32.27
N PRO A 380 10.79 -12.19 32.23
CA PRO A 380 11.45 -10.96 32.70
C PRO A 380 12.00 -11.07 34.13
N GLY A 381 11.45 -12.03 34.88
CA GLY A 381 11.74 -12.32 36.26
C GLY A 381 13.15 -12.78 36.64
N ARG A 382 14.14 -12.79 35.74
CA ARG A 382 15.55 -13.07 36.10
C ARG A 382 16.45 -11.84 36.12
N LEU A 383 15.93 -10.66 35.78
CA LEU A 383 16.75 -9.54 35.29
C LEU A 383 16.45 -8.17 35.92
N LEU A 384 15.48 -8.06 36.83
CA LEU A 384 15.30 -6.86 37.68
C LEU A 384 14.56 -7.25 38.97
N ASP A 385 13.31 -7.74 38.83
CA ASP A 385 12.50 -8.33 39.92
C ASP A 385 11.36 -9.19 39.31
N ASN A 386 11.36 -10.51 39.57
CA ASN A 386 10.21 -11.37 39.27
C ASN A 386 9.02 -11.08 40.18
N THR A 387 9.30 -10.95 41.46
CA THR A 387 8.32 -11.13 42.54
C THR A 387 7.18 -10.12 42.50
N THR A 388 7.44 -8.90 42.02
CA THR A 388 6.43 -7.85 41.86
C THR A 388 5.40 -8.16 40.78
N TYR A 389 5.80 -8.65 39.60
CA TYR A 389 4.91 -8.74 38.43
C TYR A 389 4.42 -10.14 38.10
N THR A 390 5.24 -11.19 38.25
CA THR A 390 4.88 -12.56 37.84
C THR A 390 5.44 -13.64 38.77
N ASP A 391 4.69 -14.73 38.95
CA ASP A 391 5.16 -15.94 39.63
C ASP A 391 4.86 -17.17 38.76
N GLY A 392 5.87 -17.74 38.12
CA GLY A 392 5.67 -18.90 37.22
C GLY A 392 4.62 -18.67 36.12
N PHE A 393 4.61 -17.48 35.50
CA PHE A 393 3.60 -17.00 34.53
C PHE A 393 2.20 -16.67 35.11
N VAL A 394 2.02 -16.71 36.43
CA VAL A 394 0.84 -16.14 37.11
C VAL A 394 1.08 -14.65 37.36
N ASP A 395 0.20 -13.79 36.82
CA ASP A 395 0.27 -12.34 37.03
C ASP A 395 -0.02 -11.96 38.49
N LYS A 396 0.89 -11.20 39.11
CA LYS A 396 0.73 -10.63 40.46
C LYS A 396 0.28 -9.17 40.43
N THR A 397 0.91 -8.35 39.61
CA THR A 397 0.54 -6.95 39.40
C THR A 397 0.67 -6.56 37.93
N SER A 398 -0.03 -5.50 37.51
CA SER A 398 0.13 -4.93 36.17
C SER A 398 1.24 -3.87 36.15
N CYS A 399 2.01 -3.84 35.08
CA CYS A 399 2.98 -2.78 34.83
C CYS A 399 2.26 -1.42 34.63
N PRO A 400 2.69 -0.37 35.33
CA PRO A 400 2.06 0.95 35.27
C PRO A 400 2.28 1.63 33.91
N ILE A 401 1.40 2.58 33.59
CA ILE A 401 1.54 3.43 32.42
C ILE A 401 2.63 4.46 32.71
N VAL A 402 3.70 4.47 31.89
CA VAL A 402 4.77 5.47 31.96
C VAL A 402 4.71 6.35 30.72
N ALA A 403 4.66 7.66 30.91
CA ALA A 403 4.65 8.62 29.81
C ALA A 403 5.96 8.56 29.00
N LYS A 404 5.85 8.64 27.67
CA LYS A 404 7.01 8.79 26.78
C LYS A 404 7.76 10.08 27.16
N PRO A 405 9.09 10.06 27.30
CA PRO A 405 9.81 11.22 27.79
C PRO A 405 9.85 12.38 26.76
N PRO A 406 10.18 13.60 27.19
CA PRO A 406 10.44 14.72 26.28
C PRO A 406 11.53 14.40 25.25
N GLU A 407 11.56 15.20 24.18
CA GLU A 407 12.60 15.08 23.16
C GLU A 407 14.00 15.28 23.79
N GLY A 408 14.95 14.41 23.43
CA GLY A 408 16.33 14.42 23.95
C GLY A 408 16.54 14.10 25.44
N ALA A 409 15.48 13.90 26.24
CA ALA A 409 15.57 13.69 27.69
C ALA A 409 15.26 12.24 28.08
N LEU A 410 16.02 11.62 28.98
CA LEU A 410 15.63 10.34 29.62
C LEU A 410 14.55 10.58 30.69
N ALA A 411 13.68 9.59 30.92
CA ALA A 411 12.62 9.69 31.93
C ALA A 411 13.17 9.73 33.37
N ARG A 412 14.22 8.95 33.66
CA ARG A 412 14.85 8.84 34.98
C ARG A 412 16.38 8.85 34.85
N PRO A 413 17.02 9.98 34.48
CA PRO A 413 18.45 10.03 34.14
C PRO A 413 19.39 9.87 35.35
N THR A 414 18.93 10.26 36.55
CA THR A 414 19.74 10.33 37.78
C THR A 414 19.11 9.56 38.95
N SER A 415 17.96 8.93 38.72
CA SER A 415 17.28 8.04 39.66
C SER A 415 16.88 6.75 38.93
N GLY A 416 16.41 5.76 39.66
CA GLY A 416 16.12 4.45 39.09
C GLY A 416 15.13 3.65 39.92
N TYR A 417 14.57 2.60 39.32
CA TYR A 417 13.78 1.62 40.06
C TYR A 417 14.66 0.48 40.58
N GLY A 418 14.36 -0.05 41.77
CA GLY A 418 15.09 -1.18 42.34
C GLY A 418 16.61 -0.97 42.50
N GLY A 419 17.08 0.30 42.50
CA GLY A 419 18.51 0.65 42.50
C GLY A 419 19.16 0.74 41.11
N VAL A 420 18.45 0.44 40.01
CA VAL A 420 18.97 0.53 38.64
C VAL A 420 18.66 1.89 38.02
N ILE A 421 19.68 2.74 37.93
CA ILE A 421 19.62 4.06 37.29
C ILE A 421 19.11 3.92 35.84
N GLY A 422 18.18 4.78 35.42
CA GLY A 422 17.58 4.74 34.09
C GLY A 422 16.33 3.87 33.97
N ALA A 423 16.13 2.87 34.84
CA ALA A 423 14.94 2.01 34.80
C ALA A 423 13.66 2.79 35.16
N ASN A 424 12.63 2.66 34.32
CA ASN A 424 11.35 3.39 34.39
C ASN A 424 10.19 2.63 35.05
N ASP A 425 10.36 1.34 35.35
CA ASP A 425 9.42 0.41 35.99
C ASP A 425 8.01 0.25 35.39
N GLY A 426 7.78 0.78 34.19
CA GLY A 426 6.70 0.37 33.30
C GLY A 426 7.04 -0.93 32.57
N CYS A 427 7.35 -2.01 33.30
CA CYS A 427 7.94 -3.26 32.78
C CYS A 427 9.40 -3.09 32.25
N SER A 428 10.31 -2.49 33.02
CA SER A 428 11.74 -2.44 32.69
C SER A 428 12.43 -3.80 32.80
N VAL A 429 13.48 -4.05 32.00
CA VAL A 429 14.37 -5.22 32.07
C VAL A 429 15.84 -4.75 32.00
N VAL A 430 16.76 -5.40 32.72
CA VAL A 430 18.22 -5.19 32.52
C VAL A 430 18.84 -6.42 31.90
N LEU A 431 19.46 -6.29 30.73
CA LEU A 431 20.25 -7.36 30.12
C LEU A 431 21.74 -7.08 30.30
N ASP A 432 22.46 -7.93 31.03
CA ASP A 432 23.90 -7.81 31.30
C ASP A 432 24.72 -9.05 30.85
N ASN A 433 24.05 -10.17 30.59
CA ASN A 433 24.66 -11.41 30.13
C ASN A 433 23.98 -12.02 28.90
N VAL A 434 24.77 -12.68 28.05
CA VAL A 434 24.26 -13.69 27.10
C VAL A 434 24.03 -14.98 27.90
N PRO A 435 22.86 -15.63 27.79
CA PRO A 435 22.59 -16.88 28.49
C PRO A 435 23.45 -18.03 27.96
N GLY A 436 23.70 -19.02 28.81
CA GLY A 436 24.32 -20.27 28.39
C GLY A 436 23.33 -21.13 27.59
N HIS A 437 23.87 -21.96 26.70
CA HIS A 437 23.11 -22.82 25.80
C HIS A 437 23.94 -24.07 25.46
N SER A 438 23.31 -25.12 24.95
CA SER A 438 24.03 -26.28 24.41
C SER A 438 24.74 -25.90 23.11
N ASP A 439 25.97 -26.40 22.92
CA ASP A 439 26.70 -26.26 21.67
C ASP A 439 26.11 -27.17 20.58
N LEU A 440 26.22 -26.74 19.32
CA LEU A 440 25.54 -27.35 18.19
C LEU A 440 26.55 -27.83 17.15
N ALA A 441 26.43 -29.11 16.76
CA ALA A 441 27.23 -29.70 15.69
C ALA A 441 26.33 -30.37 14.63
N PRO A 442 26.77 -30.44 13.36
CA PRO A 442 26.04 -31.17 12.34
C PRO A 442 26.02 -32.67 12.65
N ASN A 443 24.84 -33.27 12.64
CA ASN A 443 24.68 -34.73 12.69
C ASN A 443 25.05 -35.38 11.34
N ALA A 444 24.88 -36.71 11.21
CA ALA A 444 25.16 -37.44 9.96
C ALA A 444 24.37 -36.92 8.74
N ASN A 445 23.23 -36.27 8.96
CA ASN A 445 22.43 -35.63 7.93
C ASN A 445 22.76 -34.13 7.75
N GLY A 446 23.74 -33.57 8.43
CA GLY A 446 24.10 -32.14 8.36
C GLY A 446 23.09 -31.21 9.01
N VAL A 447 22.20 -31.73 9.86
CA VAL A 447 21.25 -30.93 10.69
C VAL A 447 21.97 -30.55 11.98
N MET A 448 21.79 -29.32 12.46
CA MET A 448 22.53 -28.80 13.61
C MET A 448 21.87 -29.22 14.93
N VAL A 449 22.55 -30.05 15.72
CA VAL A 449 21.97 -30.67 16.92
C VAL A 449 22.85 -30.46 18.16
N PRO A 450 22.26 -30.45 19.37
CA PRO A 450 23.02 -30.45 20.63
C PRO A 450 24.05 -31.58 20.66
N ASN A 451 25.32 -31.22 20.80
CA ASN A 451 26.44 -32.18 20.79
C ASN A 451 26.83 -32.68 22.20
N GLY A 452 26.07 -32.28 23.23
CA GLY A 452 26.33 -32.60 24.63
C GLY A 452 27.32 -31.67 25.35
N VAL A 453 27.96 -30.73 24.65
CA VAL A 453 28.79 -29.68 25.25
C VAL A 453 27.91 -28.50 25.64
N ASN A 454 28.13 -27.93 26.83
CA ASN A 454 27.40 -26.76 27.32
C ASN A 454 28.26 -25.50 27.19
N ILE A 455 27.78 -24.49 26.46
CA ILE A 455 28.36 -23.15 26.42
C ILE A 455 27.88 -22.39 27.67
N PRO A 456 28.79 -21.97 28.58
CA PRO A 456 28.40 -21.22 29.76
C PRO A 456 27.89 -19.81 29.41
N SER A 457 27.06 -19.24 30.28
CA SER A 457 26.69 -17.83 30.17
C SER A 457 27.93 -16.93 30.28
N ARG A 458 27.87 -15.77 29.63
CA ARG A 458 28.94 -14.77 29.63
C ARG A 458 28.36 -13.36 29.68
N ASN A 459 29.12 -12.40 30.18
CA ASN A 459 28.72 -10.99 30.09
C ASN A 459 28.48 -10.60 28.62
N LEU A 460 27.61 -9.60 28.40
CA LEU A 460 27.55 -8.89 27.13
C LEU A 460 28.93 -8.29 26.77
N LYS A 461 29.14 -8.02 25.48
CA LYS A 461 30.26 -7.23 24.96
C LYS A 461 29.79 -6.39 23.77
N VAL A 462 30.51 -5.31 23.49
CA VAL A 462 30.32 -4.51 22.26
C VAL A 462 30.37 -5.43 21.03
N GLY A 463 29.39 -5.27 20.13
CA GLY A 463 29.26 -6.08 18.93
C GLY A 463 28.42 -7.36 19.09
N ASP A 464 27.98 -7.73 20.30
CA ASP A 464 26.97 -8.79 20.45
C ASP A 464 25.66 -8.39 19.76
N ALA A 465 25.08 -9.31 18.98
CA ALA A 465 23.76 -9.16 18.39
C ALA A 465 22.70 -9.73 19.35
N ILE A 466 21.73 -8.89 19.70
CA ILE A 466 20.60 -9.24 20.56
C ILE A 466 19.35 -9.24 19.68
N GLU A 467 18.72 -10.40 19.56
CA GLU A 467 17.35 -10.49 19.06
C GLU A 467 16.41 -10.02 20.15
N PHE A 468 15.51 -9.10 19.83
CA PHE A 468 14.51 -8.59 20.76
C PHE A 468 13.12 -8.61 20.11
N THR A 469 12.16 -9.13 20.84
CA THR A 469 10.73 -8.99 20.56
C THR A 469 10.01 -8.57 21.84
N GLY A 470 9.09 -7.62 21.71
CA GLY A 470 8.17 -7.21 22.76
C GLY A 470 6.77 -7.71 22.47
N SER A 471 5.92 -7.77 23.48
CA SER A 471 4.52 -8.17 23.32
C SER A 471 3.60 -7.10 23.90
N PHE A 472 2.36 -7.10 23.41
CA PHE A 472 1.26 -6.36 23.98
C PHE A 472 0.37 -7.35 24.71
N PHE A 473 0.52 -7.52 26.01
CA PHE A 473 -0.30 -8.42 26.82
C PHE A 473 -0.99 -7.62 27.92
N SER A 474 -2.18 -7.10 27.64
CA SER A 474 -2.98 -6.34 28.59
C SER A 474 -4.03 -7.23 29.29
N SER A 475 -4.98 -6.61 29.98
CA SER A 475 -6.19 -7.26 30.47
C SER A 475 -7.41 -6.65 29.79
N ARG A 476 -8.50 -7.45 29.68
CA ARG A 476 -9.79 -6.97 29.19
C ARG A 476 -10.23 -5.70 29.93
N ALA A 477 -10.16 -5.71 31.27
CA ALA A 477 -10.46 -4.56 32.12
C ALA A 477 -9.61 -3.30 31.84
N ALA A 478 -8.31 -3.45 31.58
CA ALA A 478 -7.44 -2.32 31.25
C ALA A 478 -7.76 -1.73 29.86
N MET A 479 -8.14 -2.58 28.90
CA MET A 479 -8.59 -2.15 27.56
C MET A 479 -10.01 -1.54 27.61
N ASP A 480 -10.89 -2.03 28.50
CA ASP A 480 -12.23 -1.46 28.72
C ASP A 480 -12.17 -0.07 29.37
N ALA A 481 -11.22 0.14 30.28
CA ALA A 481 -11.00 1.44 30.93
C ALA A 481 -10.63 2.57 29.94
N ILE A 482 -10.05 2.22 28.79
CA ILE A 482 -9.75 3.14 27.67
C ILE A 482 -10.74 3.01 26.50
N GLN A 483 -11.85 2.30 26.69
CA GLN A 483 -12.91 2.08 25.69
C GLN A 483 -12.44 1.40 24.39
N ASP A 484 -11.38 0.59 24.43
CA ASP A 484 -10.86 -0.13 23.26
C ASP A 484 -11.32 -1.60 23.26
N ASN A 485 -12.35 -1.88 22.48
CA ASN A 485 -13.07 -3.16 22.44
C ASN A 485 -12.34 -4.33 21.76
N GLY A 486 -11.25 -4.10 21.02
CA GLY A 486 -10.55 -5.20 20.34
C GLY A 486 -9.76 -6.10 21.30
N ASN A 487 -9.02 -7.07 20.76
CA ASN A 487 -8.23 -8.02 21.55
C ASN A 487 -7.22 -7.31 22.49
N PHE A 488 -6.85 -7.97 23.57
CA PHE A 488 -5.92 -7.50 24.61
C PHE A 488 -4.58 -8.23 24.58
N ARG A 489 -4.35 -9.10 23.60
CA ARG A 489 -3.08 -9.79 23.34
C ARG A 489 -2.67 -9.63 21.87
N TYR A 490 -1.48 -9.08 21.62
CA TYR A 490 -0.87 -8.99 20.29
C TYR A 490 0.65 -9.21 20.37
N TYR A 491 1.20 -9.67 19.26
CA TYR A 491 2.64 -9.82 19.05
C TYR A 491 3.20 -8.62 18.27
N THR A 492 4.48 -8.65 17.88
CA THR A 492 5.08 -7.60 17.05
C THR A 492 6.23 -8.12 16.17
N ASN A 493 6.85 -7.22 15.43
CA ASN A 493 8.05 -7.51 14.64
C ASN A 493 9.27 -7.74 15.56
N GLU A 494 10.08 -8.74 15.26
CA GLU A 494 11.40 -8.91 15.85
C GLU A 494 12.35 -7.81 15.35
N VAL A 495 13.23 -7.31 16.22
CA VAL A 495 14.32 -6.39 15.86
C VAL A 495 15.66 -6.95 16.33
N THR A 496 16.73 -6.48 15.71
CA THR A 496 18.11 -6.78 16.14
C THR A 496 18.76 -5.52 16.68
N TYR A 497 19.22 -5.59 17.92
CA TYR A 497 20.07 -4.58 18.54
C TYR A 497 21.51 -5.07 18.56
N VAL A 498 22.47 -4.24 18.16
CA VAL A 498 23.89 -4.54 18.29
C VAL A 498 24.46 -3.71 19.44
N VAL A 499 25.04 -4.39 20.45
CA VAL A 499 25.62 -3.74 21.64
C VAL A 499 26.69 -2.73 21.23
N GLY A 500 26.58 -1.51 21.74
CA GLY A 500 27.43 -0.37 21.39
C GLY A 500 27.14 0.23 20.02
N SER A 501 26.04 -0.13 19.36
CA SER A 501 25.73 0.24 17.97
C SER A 501 24.28 0.64 17.69
N GLY A 502 23.31 0.17 18.48
CA GLY A 502 21.88 0.43 18.26
C GLY A 502 21.21 -0.60 17.35
N LEU A 503 19.98 -0.31 16.92
CA LEU A 503 19.20 -1.18 16.03
C LEU A 503 19.87 -1.39 14.66
N ARG A 504 19.76 -2.59 14.10
CA ARG A 504 20.20 -2.93 12.75
C ARG A 504 19.15 -3.79 12.02
N PRO A 505 18.91 -3.54 10.72
CA PRO A 505 18.20 -4.47 9.85
C PRO A 505 18.91 -5.83 9.84
N GLN A 506 18.17 -6.91 9.67
CA GLN A 506 18.69 -8.27 9.88
C GLN A 506 18.27 -9.26 8.80
N TYR A 507 18.99 -10.38 8.75
CA TYR A 507 18.63 -11.59 8.03
C TYR A 507 18.91 -12.82 8.91
N GLY A 508 18.21 -13.92 8.62
CA GLY A 508 18.36 -15.18 9.33
C GLY A 508 19.54 -16.00 8.84
N ILE A 509 20.36 -16.50 9.77
CA ILE A 509 21.45 -17.46 9.55
C ILE A 509 21.17 -18.81 10.24
N GLN A 510 21.93 -19.85 9.87
CA GLN A 510 21.88 -21.16 10.50
C GLN A 510 22.13 -21.06 12.02
N PRO A 511 21.57 -21.95 12.86
CA PRO A 511 20.76 -23.12 12.50
C PRO A 511 19.26 -22.84 12.28
N ARG A 512 18.70 -21.83 12.96
CA ARG A 512 17.25 -21.57 13.01
C ARG A 512 16.90 -20.13 12.66
N LEU A 513 17.43 -19.64 11.53
CA LEU A 513 17.27 -18.25 11.07
C LEU A 513 17.60 -17.21 12.17
N ASN A 514 18.65 -17.46 12.97
CA ASN A 514 19.14 -16.51 13.97
C ASN A 514 19.49 -15.18 13.33
N ASN A 515 19.30 -14.06 14.01
CA ASN A 515 19.50 -12.76 13.39
C ASN A 515 20.98 -12.40 13.34
N ALA A 516 21.52 -12.31 12.12
CA ALA A 516 22.73 -11.54 11.88
C ALA A 516 22.35 -10.12 11.40
N PRO A 517 23.07 -9.07 11.81
CA PRO A 517 22.90 -7.76 11.20
C PRO A 517 23.23 -7.85 9.71
N LEU A 518 22.39 -7.23 8.89
CA LEU A 518 22.59 -7.17 7.44
C LEU A 518 23.86 -6.37 7.10
N PRO A 519 24.68 -6.82 6.13
CA PRO A 519 25.84 -6.07 5.67
C PRO A 519 25.45 -4.69 5.11
N VAL A 520 26.30 -3.68 5.31
CA VAL A 520 26.00 -2.27 5.01
C VAL A 520 25.70 -2.03 3.53
N GLU A 521 26.29 -2.83 2.64
CA GLU A 521 26.05 -2.84 1.20
C GLU A 521 24.60 -3.20 0.84
N THR A 522 23.93 -4.04 1.62
CA THR A 522 22.53 -4.44 1.38
C THR A 522 21.50 -3.38 1.79
N LEU A 523 21.92 -2.40 2.60
CA LEU A 523 21.03 -1.43 3.23
C LEU A 523 20.56 -0.35 2.23
N SER A 524 19.48 -0.63 1.50
CA SER A 524 18.90 0.26 0.49
C SER A 524 18.32 1.54 1.09
N GLY A 525 17.64 1.44 2.23
CA GLY A 525 17.12 2.57 3.02
C GLY A 525 18.07 3.06 4.11
N GLY A 526 19.37 2.73 4.00
CA GLY A 526 20.32 2.95 5.09
C GLY A 526 19.96 2.12 6.33
N THR A 527 20.29 2.62 7.52
CA THR A 527 20.13 1.84 8.76
C THR A 527 18.67 1.62 9.18
N GLY A 528 17.71 2.28 8.52
CA GLY A 528 16.27 2.08 8.67
C GLY A 528 15.64 1.10 7.65
N SER A 529 16.44 0.37 6.88
CA SER A 529 15.94 -0.59 5.87
C SER A 529 15.05 -1.67 6.51
N VAL A 530 14.00 -2.09 5.82
CA VAL A 530 13.17 -3.24 6.22
C VAL A 530 14.00 -4.52 6.03
N SER A 531 14.06 -5.32 7.09
CA SER A 531 14.72 -6.63 7.12
C SER A 531 14.12 -7.61 6.10
N TYR A 532 14.78 -8.74 5.87
CA TYR A 532 14.23 -9.78 4.98
C TYR A 532 12.92 -10.35 5.56
N ASP A 533 11.95 -10.60 4.67
CA ASP A 533 10.66 -11.20 5.02
C ASP A 533 10.72 -12.72 4.94
N TYR A 534 10.56 -13.36 6.09
CA TYR A 534 10.56 -14.82 6.25
C TYR A 534 9.15 -15.41 6.43
N ALA A 535 8.10 -14.58 6.41
CA ALA A 535 6.73 -15.01 6.72
C ALA A 535 5.86 -15.23 5.46
N ASP A 536 6.48 -15.29 4.28
CA ASP A 536 5.82 -15.35 2.96
C ASP A 536 4.74 -14.26 2.75
N ASN A 537 5.00 -13.04 3.23
CA ASN A 537 4.02 -11.95 3.28
C ASN A 537 4.45 -10.73 2.45
N SER A 538 5.03 -11.00 1.28
CA SER A 538 5.58 -10.00 0.37
C SER A 538 4.57 -8.92 -0.09
N THR A 539 3.26 -9.18 -0.02
CA THR A 539 2.17 -8.18 -0.22
C THR A 539 2.17 -7.04 0.81
N PHE A 540 2.69 -7.29 2.02
CA PHE A 540 2.84 -6.29 3.07
C PHE A 540 4.23 -5.63 3.09
N MET A 541 5.19 -6.06 2.27
CA MET A 541 6.57 -5.58 2.28
C MET A 541 6.67 -4.04 2.14
N PHE A 542 5.92 -3.45 1.22
CA PHE A 542 5.91 -1.99 1.00
C PHE A 542 5.03 -1.22 1.99
N GLN A 543 4.41 -1.89 2.95
CA GLN A 543 3.54 -1.29 3.98
C GLN A 543 4.24 -1.18 5.34
N GLN A 544 5.50 -1.60 5.44
CA GLN A 544 6.25 -1.60 6.69
C GLN A 544 6.86 -0.22 6.99
N PRO A 545 6.87 0.22 8.26
CA PRO A 545 7.62 1.40 8.65
C PRO A 545 9.13 1.14 8.57
N ASN A 546 9.91 2.23 8.53
CA ASN A 546 11.35 2.23 8.79
C ASN A 546 11.66 1.47 10.11
N THR A 547 12.67 0.59 10.12
CA THR A 547 12.99 -0.27 11.28
C THR A 547 13.53 0.49 12.50
N GLN A 548 13.86 1.78 12.35
CA GLN A 548 14.22 2.71 13.42
C GLN A 548 13.16 3.78 13.68
N ILE A 549 11.91 3.57 13.26
CA ILE A 549 10.82 4.51 13.52
C ILE A 549 10.69 4.80 15.03
N GLY A 550 10.67 6.09 15.38
CA GLY A 550 10.59 6.54 16.79
C GLY A 550 9.32 6.07 17.51
N MET A 551 9.36 6.01 18.83
CA MET A 551 8.22 5.61 19.65
C MET A 551 7.02 6.56 19.56
N LYS A 552 7.24 7.85 19.30
CA LYS A 552 6.18 8.83 19.00
C LYS A 552 5.71 8.68 17.56
N ASN A 553 6.66 8.48 16.65
CA ASN A 553 6.44 8.36 15.21
C ASN A 553 5.64 7.10 14.82
N MET A 554 5.72 5.99 15.57
CA MET A 554 4.91 4.81 15.27
C MET A 554 3.40 5.05 15.42
N GLN A 555 2.97 5.90 16.36
CA GLN A 555 1.53 6.24 16.50
C GLN A 555 1.07 7.10 15.31
N THR A 556 1.83 8.11 14.93
CA THR A 556 1.47 8.97 13.77
C THR A 556 1.57 8.23 12.44
N PHE A 557 2.45 7.22 12.33
CA PHE A 557 2.51 6.30 11.20
C PHE A 557 1.22 5.50 11.03
N VAL A 558 0.70 4.88 12.10
CA VAL A 558 -0.54 4.10 12.01
C VAL A 558 -1.78 4.98 11.79
N GLU A 559 -1.80 6.19 12.35
CA GLU A 559 -2.85 7.17 12.09
C GLU A 559 -2.81 7.69 10.64
N GLY A 560 -1.63 7.96 10.09
CA GLY A 560 -1.48 8.30 8.68
C GLY A 560 -1.82 7.14 7.73
N ARG A 561 -1.47 5.91 8.12
CA ARG A 561 -1.89 4.68 7.40
C ARG A 561 -3.40 4.55 7.39
N ARG A 562 -4.07 4.82 8.53
CA ARG A 562 -5.55 4.84 8.63
C ARG A 562 -6.12 5.72 7.52
N TRP A 563 -5.66 6.97 7.42
CA TRP A 563 -6.09 7.91 6.38
C TRP A 563 -5.80 7.42 4.95
N PHE A 564 -4.59 6.90 4.68
CA PHE A 564 -4.21 6.39 3.35
C PHE A 564 -5.13 5.24 2.87
N HIS A 565 -5.64 4.45 3.82
CA HIS A 565 -6.53 3.31 3.62
C HIS A 565 -8.03 3.67 3.67
N THR A 566 -8.40 4.89 4.07
CA THR A 566 -9.80 5.35 4.19
C THR A 566 -10.42 5.72 2.85
N ASN A 567 -11.61 5.20 2.57
CA ASN A 567 -12.51 5.70 1.53
C ASN A 567 -13.04 7.10 1.89
N MET A 568 -12.59 8.15 1.23
CA MET A 568 -12.92 9.56 1.56
C MET A 568 -14.36 9.97 1.21
N TRP A 569 -15.21 9.05 0.75
CA TRP A 569 -16.65 9.24 0.66
C TRP A 569 -17.37 8.58 1.84
N THR A 570 -17.12 7.29 2.07
CA THR A 570 -17.85 6.51 3.08
C THR A 570 -17.19 6.51 4.45
N GLY A 571 -15.89 6.80 4.58
CA GLY A 571 -15.12 6.64 5.81
C GLY A 571 -14.69 5.20 6.12
N ASP A 572 -15.09 4.22 5.30
CA ASP A 572 -14.75 2.81 5.52
C ASP A 572 -13.32 2.52 5.05
N HIS A 573 -12.70 1.48 5.61
CA HIS A 573 -11.36 1.04 5.24
C HIS A 573 -11.41 -0.02 4.13
N ASN A 574 -10.36 -0.11 3.32
CA ASN A 574 -10.12 -1.24 2.40
C ASN A 574 -9.76 -2.55 3.14
N GLU A 575 -9.55 -2.48 4.46
CA GLU A 575 -9.19 -3.58 5.35
C GLU A 575 -10.31 -3.85 6.35
N GLN A 576 -10.67 -5.11 6.53
CA GLN A 576 -11.78 -5.52 7.40
C GLN A 576 -11.45 -5.33 8.89
N GLY A 577 -12.50 -5.26 9.73
CA GLY A 577 -12.39 -5.12 11.19
C GLY A 577 -11.97 -3.75 11.71
N ASN A 578 -11.67 -2.77 10.85
CA ASN A 578 -11.30 -1.42 11.25
C ASN A 578 -12.53 -0.50 11.44
N ASP A 579 -12.53 0.29 12.52
CA ASP A 579 -13.55 1.28 12.80
C ASP A 579 -13.52 2.40 11.74
N ARG A 580 -14.69 2.62 11.12
CA ARG A 580 -14.97 3.71 10.20
C ARG A 580 -14.37 5.04 10.66
N ASN A 581 -13.60 5.68 9.78
CA ASN A 581 -13.13 7.05 9.96
C ASN A 581 -14.26 8.03 9.61
N ASN A 582 -14.98 8.50 10.63
CA ASN A 582 -16.12 9.40 10.46
C ASN A 582 -15.72 10.80 9.95
N ASP A 583 -14.50 11.27 10.25
CA ASP A 583 -14.04 12.60 9.86
C ASP A 583 -13.83 12.69 8.33
N ALA A 584 -13.36 11.58 7.75
CA ALA A 584 -13.22 11.38 6.31
C ALA A 584 -14.54 11.32 5.52
N VAL A 585 -15.69 11.22 6.18
CA VAL A 585 -16.98 11.06 5.50
C VAL A 585 -17.32 12.30 4.67
N LYS A 586 -17.63 12.07 3.39
CA LYS A 586 -17.95 13.11 2.38
C LYS A 586 -16.87 14.20 2.24
N LEU A 587 -15.58 13.83 2.34
CA LEU A 587 -14.47 14.72 1.95
C LEU A 587 -14.18 14.66 0.45
N GLN A 588 -14.50 13.54 -0.21
CA GLN A 588 -14.37 13.34 -1.65
C GLN A 588 -15.47 14.08 -2.43
N GLY A 589 -15.07 14.72 -3.54
CA GLY A 589 -15.97 15.36 -4.49
C GLY A 589 -16.70 14.36 -5.41
N PRO A 590 -17.65 14.83 -6.23
CA PRO A 590 -18.53 13.98 -7.03
C PRO A 590 -17.83 13.26 -8.20
N ARG A 591 -16.58 13.60 -8.51
CA ARG A 591 -15.75 12.97 -9.56
C ARG A 591 -14.35 12.71 -8.98
N PHE A 592 -13.74 11.57 -9.27
CA PHE A 592 -12.44 11.14 -8.72
C PHE A 592 -11.87 9.99 -9.58
N ASN A 593 -10.62 9.56 -9.34
CA ASN A 593 -10.11 8.27 -9.84
C ASN A 593 -10.32 7.18 -8.81
N GLN A 594 -9.85 7.37 -7.57
CA GLN A 594 -10.01 6.40 -6.48
C GLN A 594 -10.57 7.03 -5.21
N THR A 595 -11.13 6.21 -4.32
CA THR A 595 -11.70 6.64 -3.03
C THR A 595 -10.66 6.75 -1.91
N ASN A 596 -9.55 6.03 -2.03
CA ASN A 596 -8.43 5.99 -1.10
C ASN A 596 -7.11 5.97 -1.88
N CYS A 597 -5.99 6.24 -1.22
CA CYS A 597 -4.68 6.30 -1.89
C CYS A 597 -4.24 4.90 -2.39
N PHE A 598 -4.58 3.87 -1.63
CA PHE A 598 -4.30 2.47 -1.93
C PHE A 598 -4.88 2.00 -3.28
N GLY A 599 -6.02 2.54 -3.73
CA GLY A 599 -6.65 2.15 -5.00
C GLY A 599 -5.80 2.43 -6.24
N CYS A 600 -4.90 3.43 -6.18
CA CYS A 600 -3.87 3.65 -7.20
C CYS A 600 -2.55 2.96 -6.80
N HIS A 601 -2.16 3.08 -5.53
CA HIS A 601 -0.94 2.50 -4.98
C HIS A 601 -1.21 1.12 -4.36
N ILE A 602 -1.50 0.13 -5.21
CA ILE A 602 -1.91 -1.23 -4.80
C ILE A 602 -0.85 -1.82 -3.85
N ASN A 603 -1.22 -2.08 -2.59
CA ASN A 603 -0.29 -2.52 -1.53
C ASN A 603 0.95 -1.60 -1.37
N ASN A 604 0.77 -0.28 -1.51
CA ASN A 604 1.84 0.74 -1.59
C ASN A 604 2.78 0.61 -2.80
N GLY A 605 2.45 -0.26 -3.76
CA GLY A 605 3.18 -0.53 -5.00
C GLY A 605 2.70 0.30 -6.18
N ARG A 606 2.52 -0.36 -7.33
CA ARG A 606 2.21 0.26 -8.63
C ARG A 606 0.75 0.04 -9.04
N SER A 607 0.32 0.84 -10.03
CA SER A 607 -0.88 0.56 -10.82
C SER A 607 -0.79 -0.78 -11.57
N LEU A 608 -1.94 -1.28 -12.01
CA LEU A 608 -2.00 -2.39 -12.96
C LEU A 608 -1.38 -1.99 -14.31
N ALA A 609 -0.73 -2.95 -14.98
CA ALA A 609 -0.28 -2.75 -16.36
C ALA A 609 -1.47 -2.60 -17.33
N PRO A 610 -1.36 -1.76 -18.38
CA PRO A 610 -2.23 -1.85 -19.56
C PRO A 610 -1.97 -3.17 -20.32
N GLN A 611 -2.95 -4.07 -20.38
CA GLN A 611 -2.78 -5.45 -20.88
C GLN A 611 -3.76 -5.84 -22.00
N VAL A 612 -5.03 -5.43 -21.89
CA VAL A 612 -6.11 -5.87 -22.80
C VAL A 612 -6.91 -4.70 -23.34
N LEU A 613 -7.56 -4.89 -24.50
CA LEU A 613 -8.46 -3.88 -25.07
C LEU A 613 -9.62 -3.55 -24.12
N ASN A 614 -10.09 -2.30 -24.18
CA ASN A 614 -11.15 -1.74 -23.35
C ASN A 614 -10.88 -1.74 -21.82
N GLN A 615 -9.71 -2.22 -21.38
CA GLN A 615 -9.26 -2.10 -19.99
C GLN A 615 -9.28 -0.63 -19.58
N ARG A 616 -9.99 -0.34 -18.50
CA ARG A 616 -10.03 0.99 -17.89
C ARG A 616 -8.75 1.25 -17.12
N LEU A 617 -8.24 2.48 -17.20
CA LEU A 617 -6.97 2.88 -16.58
C LEU A 617 -7.18 3.60 -15.24
N ASP A 618 -8.19 3.22 -14.47
CA ASP A 618 -8.61 3.91 -13.24
C ASP A 618 -7.72 3.67 -12.01
N THR A 619 -6.74 2.76 -12.11
CA THR A 619 -5.62 2.65 -11.14
C THR A 619 -4.44 3.56 -11.51
N MET A 620 -4.47 4.22 -12.68
CA MET A 620 -3.45 5.15 -13.18
C MET A 620 -3.97 6.59 -13.16
N ALA A 621 -3.06 7.57 -13.10
CA ALA A 621 -3.39 8.97 -13.33
C ALA A 621 -3.24 9.31 -14.82
N VAL A 622 -4.21 10.05 -15.38
CA VAL A 622 -4.15 10.55 -16.77
C VAL A 622 -4.14 12.08 -16.72
N ARG A 623 -2.98 12.69 -16.93
CA ARG A 623 -2.86 14.16 -16.97
C ARG A 623 -3.23 14.65 -18.35
N VAL A 624 -3.94 15.76 -18.42
CA VAL A 624 -4.60 16.25 -19.64
C VAL A 624 -4.56 17.76 -19.73
N ALA A 625 -4.48 18.25 -20.96
CA ALA A 625 -4.40 19.67 -21.25
C ALA A 625 -5.00 20.01 -22.62
N ALA A 626 -5.41 21.26 -22.75
CA ALA A 626 -5.66 21.92 -24.02
C ALA A 626 -4.45 22.81 -24.39
N LEU A 627 -4.40 23.26 -25.64
CA LEU A 627 -3.47 24.29 -26.10
C LEU A 627 -4.25 25.57 -26.39
N ASP A 628 -3.69 26.71 -25.99
CA ASP A 628 -4.19 28.02 -26.42
C ASP A 628 -3.79 28.33 -27.88
N SER A 629 -4.22 29.49 -28.41
CA SER A 629 -3.91 29.91 -29.78
C SER A 629 -2.41 30.12 -30.07
N ASN A 630 -1.57 30.15 -29.03
CA ASN A 630 -0.12 30.29 -29.12
C ASN A 630 0.61 28.95 -28.86
N GLY A 631 -0.14 27.85 -28.72
CA GLY A 631 0.41 26.52 -28.39
C GLY A 631 0.80 26.36 -26.92
N LYS A 632 0.36 27.25 -26.02
CA LYS A 632 0.66 27.16 -24.58
C LYS A 632 -0.30 26.17 -23.90
N GLN A 633 0.25 25.31 -23.05
CA GLN A 633 -0.52 24.32 -22.29
C GLN A 633 -1.42 24.99 -21.23
N LEU A 634 -2.71 24.63 -21.24
CA LEU A 634 -3.73 24.99 -20.25
C LEU A 634 -4.39 23.71 -19.70
N PRO A 635 -4.88 23.69 -18.44
CA PRO A 635 -5.79 22.65 -17.97
C PRO A 635 -6.94 22.40 -18.96
N HIS A 636 -7.34 21.15 -19.16
CA HIS A 636 -8.36 20.80 -20.16
C HIS A 636 -9.73 21.35 -19.74
N PRO A 637 -10.51 22.00 -20.62
CA PRO A 637 -11.77 22.67 -20.23
C PRO A 637 -12.85 21.73 -19.65
N VAL A 638 -12.79 20.41 -19.90
CA VAL A 638 -13.76 19.46 -19.30
C VAL A 638 -13.19 18.71 -18.09
N TYR A 639 -11.87 18.52 -18.03
CA TYR A 639 -11.23 17.62 -17.04
C TYR A 639 -10.37 18.36 -16.01
N GLY A 640 -9.96 19.61 -16.25
CA GLY A 640 -8.90 20.26 -15.49
C GLY A 640 -7.52 19.68 -15.82
N GLU A 641 -6.63 19.62 -14.84
CA GLU A 641 -5.25 19.08 -14.99
C GLU A 641 -5.17 17.54 -15.11
N ALA A 642 -6.22 16.81 -14.71
CA ALA A 642 -6.23 15.34 -14.68
C ALA A 642 -7.64 14.80 -14.91
N VAL A 643 -7.77 13.70 -15.65
CA VAL A 643 -9.07 13.03 -15.79
C VAL A 643 -9.46 12.37 -14.46
N GLN A 644 -10.70 12.59 -14.05
CA GLN A 644 -11.35 11.96 -12.91
C GLN A 644 -12.43 11.01 -13.42
N MET A 645 -12.07 9.73 -13.59
CA MET A 645 -12.81 8.74 -14.39
C MET A 645 -14.09 8.21 -13.73
N ASN A 646 -14.13 8.19 -12.41
CA ASN A 646 -15.26 7.72 -11.59
C ASN A 646 -16.10 8.91 -11.09
N ALA A 647 -17.39 8.67 -10.84
CA ALA A 647 -18.27 9.68 -10.31
C ALA A 647 -19.38 9.12 -9.41
N ARG A 648 -19.97 9.99 -8.58
CA ARG A 648 -21.10 9.70 -7.69
C ARG A 648 -22.03 10.91 -7.60
N SER A 649 -23.32 10.64 -7.38
CA SER A 649 -24.28 11.67 -7.00
C SER A 649 -23.91 12.31 -5.67
N ALA A 650 -23.74 13.64 -5.64
CA ALA A 650 -23.46 14.37 -4.40
C ALA A 650 -24.60 14.26 -3.36
N THR A 651 -25.84 14.00 -3.82
CA THR A 651 -27.03 13.91 -2.96
C THR A 651 -27.23 12.49 -2.41
N THR A 652 -27.15 11.46 -3.27
CA THR A 652 -27.47 10.07 -2.89
C THR A 652 -26.24 9.20 -2.62
N GLY A 653 -25.06 9.59 -3.10
CA GLY A 653 -23.84 8.77 -3.06
C GLY A 653 -23.81 7.60 -4.04
N ALA A 654 -24.87 7.37 -4.80
CA ALA A 654 -24.93 6.35 -5.85
C ALA A 654 -23.84 6.60 -6.91
N ALA A 655 -23.23 5.54 -7.43
CA ALA A 655 -22.29 5.62 -8.54
C ALA A 655 -22.98 6.15 -9.81
N GLN A 656 -22.27 6.93 -10.62
CA GLN A 656 -22.76 7.49 -11.87
C GLN A 656 -21.66 7.41 -12.95
N ASP A 657 -22.03 7.12 -14.20
CA ASP A 657 -21.12 7.24 -15.34
C ASP A 657 -21.25 8.63 -15.97
N TRP A 658 -20.28 9.51 -15.70
CA TRP A 658 -20.20 10.86 -16.28
C TRP A 658 -19.31 10.94 -17.54
N GLY A 659 -18.98 9.79 -18.16
CA GLY A 659 -18.28 9.78 -19.43
C GLY A 659 -16.80 10.16 -19.39
N ASN A 660 -16.17 10.07 -18.22
CA ASN A 660 -14.77 10.44 -18.04
C ASN A 660 -13.80 9.24 -18.13
N GLY A 661 -14.26 8.06 -18.55
CA GLY A 661 -13.39 6.88 -18.62
C GLY A 661 -12.26 7.04 -19.63
N VAL A 662 -11.08 6.54 -19.27
CA VAL A 662 -9.93 6.38 -20.18
C VAL A 662 -9.61 4.89 -20.28
N ARG A 663 -9.46 4.39 -21.51
CA ARG A 663 -9.38 2.95 -21.81
C ARG A 663 -8.26 2.64 -22.77
N VAL A 664 -7.75 1.41 -22.71
CA VAL A 664 -6.83 0.85 -23.72
C VAL A 664 -7.59 0.65 -25.02
N ALA A 665 -7.21 1.40 -26.06
CA ALA A 665 -7.78 1.33 -27.41
C ALA A 665 -6.98 0.40 -28.34
N GLY A 666 -5.77 0.00 -27.95
CA GLY A 666 -4.87 -0.80 -28.77
C GLY A 666 -3.44 -0.72 -28.28
N PHE A 667 -2.53 -1.30 -29.06
CA PHE A 667 -1.09 -1.26 -28.78
C PHE A 667 -0.31 -0.99 -30.06
N ASP A 668 0.69 -0.12 -30.00
CA ASP A 668 1.77 -0.08 -31.00
C ASP A 668 2.85 -1.08 -30.57
N THR A 669 3.23 -1.98 -31.47
CA THR A 669 4.24 -3.00 -31.19
C THR A 669 5.47 -2.82 -32.07
N LYS A 670 6.65 -3.10 -31.52
CA LYS A 670 7.91 -3.19 -32.28
C LYS A 670 8.79 -4.28 -31.71
N THR A 671 9.63 -4.90 -32.54
CA THR A 671 10.53 -5.97 -32.14
C THR A 671 11.96 -5.48 -31.97
N VAL A 672 12.69 -6.09 -31.03
CA VAL A 672 14.15 -5.93 -30.87
C VAL A 672 14.76 -7.32 -30.74
N THR A 673 15.81 -7.60 -31.52
CA THR A 673 16.56 -8.86 -31.43
C THR A 673 17.80 -8.65 -30.56
N LEU A 674 18.00 -9.53 -29.58
CA LEU A 674 19.17 -9.55 -28.69
C LEU A 674 20.35 -10.30 -29.34
N ALA A 675 21.56 -10.13 -28.81
CA ALA A 675 22.77 -10.75 -29.36
C ALA A 675 22.75 -12.29 -29.42
N ASP A 676 21.91 -12.94 -28.60
CA ASP A 676 21.69 -14.40 -28.60
C ASP A 676 20.58 -14.85 -29.56
N GLY A 677 20.01 -13.94 -30.36
CA GLY A 677 18.91 -14.20 -31.29
C GLY A 677 17.51 -14.11 -30.67
N THR A 678 17.39 -13.90 -29.35
CA THR A 678 16.09 -13.74 -28.68
C THR A 678 15.37 -12.51 -29.21
N VAL A 679 14.13 -12.68 -29.69
CA VAL A 679 13.29 -11.57 -30.17
C VAL A 679 12.35 -11.12 -29.04
N ILE A 680 12.45 -9.85 -28.65
CA ILE A 680 11.57 -9.22 -27.66
C ILE A 680 10.59 -8.30 -28.39
N THR A 681 9.29 -8.50 -28.17
CA THR A 681 8.24 -7.60 -28.66
C THR A 681 7.92 -6.55 -27.60
N LEU A 682 8.27 -5.30 -27.87
CA LEU A 682 7.88 -4.13 -27.08
C LEU A 682 6.45 -3.70 -27.44
N SER A 683 5.70 -3.22 -26.46
CA SER A 683 4.31 -2.76 -26.61
C SER A 683 4.13 -1.37 -25.98
N LYS A 684 3.42 -0.45 -26.67
CA LYS A 684 3.03 0.88 -26.17
C LYS A 684 1.51 1.00 -26.23
N PRO A 685 0.80 1.28 -25.12
CA PRO A 685 -0.65 1.39 -25.13
C PRO A 685 -1.12 2.63 -25.89
N LYS A 686 -2.15 2.44 -26.73
CA LYS A 686 -3.02 3.51 -27.24
C LYS A 686 -4.20 3.66 -26.30
N VAL A 687 -4.70 4.89 -26.13
CA VAL A 687 -5.86 5.16 -25.29
C VAL A 687 -6.98 5.88 -26.01
N SER A 688 -8.20 5.60 -25.59
CA SER A 688 -9.41 6.32 -25.94
C SER A 688 -10.02 6.95 -24.69
N PHE A 689 -10.78 8.03 -24.91
CA PHE A 689 -11.52 8.76 -23.89
C PHE A 689 -13.02 8.57 -24.17
N ASP A 690 -13.81 8.28 -23.14
CA ASP A 690 -15.28 8.22 -23.26
C ASP A 690 -15.85 9.64 -23.52
N GLY A 691 -15.17 10.70 -23.07
CA GLY A 691 -15.49 12.10 -23.33
C GLY A 691 -14.61 12.74 -24.42
N PRO A 692 -14.54 14.08 -24.52
CA PRO A 692 -13.67 14.76 -25.48
C PRO A 692 -12.21 14.28 -25.36
N THR A 693 -11.57 14.05 -26.50
CA THR A 693 -10.15 13.66 -26.55
C THR A 693 -9.26 14.89 -26.34
N PRO A 694 -8.40 14.93 -25.30
CA PRO A 694 -7.50 16.05 -25.07
C PRO A 694 -6.46 16.22 -26.19
N THR A 695 -6.13 17.46 -26.52
CA THR A 695 -5.01 17.77 -27.44
C THR A 695 -3.68 17.26 -26.92
N VAL A 696 -3.50 17.27 -25.60
CA VAL A 696 -2.29 16.83 -24.90
C VAL A 696 -2.67 15.95 -23.72
N TYR A 697 -2.05 14.77 -23.58
CA TYR A 697 -2.24 13.88 -22.44
C TYR A 697 -0.95 13.12 -22.07
N SER A 698 -0.93 12.57 -20.85
CA SER A 698 0.18 11.84 -20.23
C SER A 698 -0.37 10.73 -19.33
N LEU A 699 -0.04 9.47 -19.64
CA LEU A 699 -0.39 8.32 -18.80
C LEU A 699 0.63 8.13 -17.68
N ARG A 700 0.17 7.90 -16.46
CA ARG A 700 1.03 7.83 -15.27
C ARG A 700 0.63 6.67 -14.37
N SER A 701 1.42 5.61 -14.41
CA SER A 701 1.42 4.55 -13.40
C SER A 701 1.76 5.15 -12.04
N ALA A 702 1.06 4.74 -10.99
CA ALA A 702 1.42 5.01 -9.62
C ALA A 702 2.82 4.44 -9.34
N GLN A 703 3.65 5.22 -8.64
CA GLN A 703 4.97 4.79 -8.20
C GLN A 703 4.87 4.13 -6.82
N PRO A 704 5.73 3.15 -6.48
CA PRO A 704 5.83 2.66 -5.11
C PRO A 704 6.15 3.80 -4.15
N VAL A 705 5.49 3.84 -2.99
CA VAL A 705 5.60 4.95 -2.02
C VAL A 705 6.60 4.69 -0.88
N ILE A 706 7.44 3.66 -1.02
CA ILE A 706 8.52 3.33 -0.08
C ILE A 706 9.71 4.31 -0.16
N GLY A 707 10.33 4.60 0.99
CA GLY A 707 11.54 5.42 1.09
C GLY A 707 11.37 6.90 0.73
N MET A 708 10.12 7.36 0.58
CA MET A 708 9.82 8.70 0.10
C MET A 708 10.38 9.81 1.03
N GLY A 709 10.40 9.58 2.35
CA GLY A 709 11.00 10.52 3.31
C GLY A 709 12.53 10.57 3.29
N LEU A 710 13.19 9.48 2.87
CA LEU A 710 14.63 9.49 2.60
C LEU A 710 14.95 10.34 1.37
N LEU A 711 14.09 10.31 0.34
CA LEU A 711 14.25 11.17 -0.84
C LEU A 711 13.94 12.65 -0.54
N GLU A 712 13.02 12.94 0.40
CA GLU A 712 12.78 14.32 0.89
C GLU A 712 14.04 14.84 1.59
N ALA A 713 14.68 13.99 2.39
CA ALA A 713 15.82 14.36 3.22
C ALA A 713 17.14 14.58 2.45
N ILE A 714 17.26 14.18 1.18
CA ILE A 714 18.39 14.58 0.31
C ILE A 714 18.38 16.10 0.15
N THR A 715 19.51 16.80 0.24
CA THR A 715 19.55 18.27 0.13
C THR A 715 19.37 18.74 -1.32
N ASP A 716 18.78 19.94 -1.51
CA ASP A 716 18.69 20.55 -2.85
C ASP A 716 20.09 20.72 -3.48
N ALA A 717 21.11 20.99 -2.65
CA ALA A 717 22.49 21.11 -3.07
C ALA A 717 23.09 19.80 -3.61
N ASP A 718 22.79 18.63 -3.01
CA ASP A 718 23.29 17.35 -3.53
C ASP A 718 22.68 17.02 -4.89
N ILE A 719 21.38 17.25 -5.08
CA ILE A 719 20.71 17.08 -6.38
C ILE A 719 21.31 18.05 -7.42
N LEU A 720 21.42 19.34 -7.09
CA LEU A 720 21.95 20.35 -8.01
C LEU A 720 23.43 20.12 -8.36
N SER A 721 24.23 19.53 -7.46
CA SER A 721 25.64 19.20 -7.73
C SER A 721 25.83 18.18 -8.86
N ARG A 722 24.78 17.43 -9.22
CA ARG A 722 24.78 16.36 -10.23
C ARG A 722 24.36 16.86 -11.62
N VAL A 723 23.75 18.04 -11.72
CA VAL A 723 23.32 18.66 -12.98
C VAL A 723 24.54 19.01 -13.82
N ARG A 724 24.63 18.48 -15.05
CA ARG A 724 25.77 18.74 -15.93
C ARG A 724 25.45 19.87 -16.90
N THR A 725 26.42 20.74 -17.16
CA THR A 725 26.34 21.76 -18.23
C THR A 725 26.63 21.15 -19.59
N THR A 726 27.67 20.30 -19.64
CA THR A 726 28.09 19.50 -20.80
C THR A 726 27.68 18.04 -20.59
N ALA A 727 27.22 17.37 -21.64
CA ALA A 727 26.94 15.94 -21.58
C ALA A 727 28.22 15.11 -21.37
N ASP A 728 28.09 13.89 -20.83
CA ASP A 728 29.19 12.94 -20.76
C ASP A 728 29.44 12.21 -22.11
N GLU A 729 30.35 11.24 -22.11
CA GLU A 729 30.74 10.45 -23.28
C GLU A 729 29.58 9.68 -23.97
N ASP A 730 28.48 9.44 -23.27
CA ASP A 730 27.27 8.78 -23.81
C ASP A 730 26.18 9.78 -24.22
N GLY A 731 26.41 11.09 -24.02
CA GLY A 731 25.38 12.12 -24.19
C GLY A 731 24.54 12.38 -22.94
N VAL A 732 24.82 11.73 -21.80
CA VAL A 732 24.04 11.91 -20.56
C VAL A 732 24.38 13.24 -19.90
N LYS A 733 23.35 14.05 -19.67
CA LYS A 733 23.44 15.39 -19.09
C LYS A 733 22.75 15.49 -17.74
N GLY A 734 21.46 15.12 -17.66
CA GLY A 734 20.63 15.31 -16.47
C GLY A 734 20.36 16.79 -16.14
N GLN A 735 19.11 17.14 -15.82
CA GLN A 735 18.75 18.47 -15.34
C GLN A 735 17.75 18.43 -14.17
N ALA A 736 17.86 19.35 -13.21
CA ALA A 736 16.83 19.52 -12.20
C ALA A 736 15.59 20.21 -12.81
N ASN A 737 14.37 19.84 -12.38
CA ASN A 737 13.18 20.63 -12.66
C ASN A 737 13.07 21.73 -11.60
N LEU A 738 12.98 23.01 -11.99
CA LEU A 738 12.67 24.09 -11.07
C LEU A 738 11.16 24.35 -11.08
N VAL A 739 10.55 24.44 -9.90
CA VAL A 739 9.09 24.50 -9.75
C VAL A 739 8.72 25.56 -8.71
N TYR A 740 7.58 26.23 -8.91
CA TYR A 740 6.99 27.08 -7.88
C TYR A 740 6.34 26.24 -6.77
N ASP A 741 6.67 26.58 -5.53
CA ASP A 741 5.99 26.06 -4.34
C ASP A 741 4.57 26.66 -4.23
N PRO A 742 3.50 25.86 -4.14
CA PRO A 742 2.12 26.36 -4.14
C PRO A 742 1.74 27.11 -2.84
N GLU A 743 2.46 26.87 -1.75
CA GLU A 743 2.24 27.49 -0.45
C GLU A 743 3.01 28.81 -0.36
N THR A 744 4.28 28.83 -0.75
CA THR A 744 5.17 30.01 -0.59
C THR A 744 5.40 30.84 -1.84
N ALA A 745 5.01 30.36 -3.04
CA ALA A 745 5.31 30.94 -4.35
C ALA A 745 6.83 31.13 -4.66
N THR A 746 7.71 30.53 -3.85
CA THR A 746 9.16 30.52 -4.11
C THR A 746 9.54 29.45 -5.13
N VAL A 747 10.69 29.60 -5.78
CA VAL A 747 11.23 28.58 -6.70
C VAL A 747 12.06 27.58 -5.92
N ARG A 748 11.77 26.28 -6.09
CA ARG A 748 12.44 25.18 -5.40
C ARG A 748 12.80 24.05 -6.39
N VAL A 749 13.70 23.15 -5.97
CA VAL A 749 13.98 21.93 -6.73
C VAL A 749 12.77 21.01 -6.64
N GLY A 750 12.23 20.63 -7.79
CA GLY A 750 11.19 19.63 -7.90
C GLY A 750 11.74 18.21 -7.77
N ARG A 751 10.99 17.33 -7.10
CA ARG A 751 11.44 16.01 -6.61
C ARG A 751 10.47 14.88 -6.94
N TYR A 752 9.16 15.13 -6.83
CA TYR A 752 8.14 14.08 -6.91
C TYR A 752 7.34 14.07 -8.21
N GLY A 753 6.71 12.92 -8.47
CA GLY A 753 6.08 12.59 -9.74
C GLY A 753 7.08 12.22 -10.83
N TRP A 754 6.56 11.83 -11.98
CA TRP A 754 7.34 11.33 -13.12
C TRP A 754 8.19 12.40 -13.83
N LYS A 755 7.81 13.67 -13.75
CA LYS A 755 8.58 14.81 -14.29
C LYS A 755 9.14 15.73 -13.19
N ALA A 756 9.35 15.20 -11.98
CA ALA A 756 9.90 15.94 -10.84
C ALA A 756 9.17 17.27 -10.57
N ALA A 757 7.84 17.31 -10.70
CA ALA A 757 7.07 18.55 -10.77
C ALA A 757 6.50 19.03 -9.42
N LYS A 758 6.92 18.42 -8.31
CA LYS A 758 6.42 18.69 -6.95
C LYS A 758 7.59 18.78 -5.97
N VAL A 759 7.60 19.84 -5.16
CA VAL A 759 8.80 20.30 -4.39
C VAL A 759 8.98 19.62 -3.03
N SER A 760 7.97 18.92 -2.54
CA SER A 760 7.95 18.21 -1.25
C SER A 760 6.90 17.10 -1.26
N LEU A 761 7.00 16.16 -0.31
CA LEU A 761 5.96 15.14 -0.09
C LEU A 761 4.60 15.74 0.26
N ARG A 762 4.58 16.84 1.01
CA ARG A 762 3.35 17.58 1.32
C ARG A 762 2.67 18.08 0.05
N HIS A 763 3.42 18.72 -0.85
CA HIS A 763 2.91 19.15 -2.16
C HIS A 763 2.43 17.95 -2.98
N GLN A 764 3.19 16.85 -3.06
CA GLN A 764 2.79 15.64 -3.78
C GLN A 764 1.48 15.03 -3.22
N THR A 765 1.35 14.94 -1.90
CA THR A 765 0.18 14.39 -1.20
C THR A 765 -1.06 15.25 -1.44
N ALA A 766 -0.94 16.57 -1.24
CA ALA A 766 -2.04 17.50 -1.49
C ALA A 766 -2.46 17.55 -2.98
N ASN A 767 -1.50 17.43 -3.91
CA ASN A 767 -1.77 17.40 -5.35
C ASN A 767 -2.50 16.11 -5.75
N ALA A 768 -2.13 14.96 -5.17
CA ALA A 768 -2.83 13.69 -5.39
C ALA A 768 -4.25 13.69 -4.79
N LEU A 769 -4.41 14.23 -3.57
CA LEU A 769 -5.73 14.41 -2.95
C LEU A 769 -6.70 15.18 -3.87
N LEU A 770 -6.28 16.34 -4.41
CA LEU A 770 -7.12 17.11 -5.31
C LEU A 770 -7.36 16.39 -6.65
N LEU A 771 -6.28 16.01 -7.33
CA LEU A 771 -6.36 15.64 -8.75
C LEU A 771 -6.83 14.21 -8.96
N ASP A 772 -6.41 13.28 -8.09
CA ASP A 772 -6.69 11.86 -8.23
C ASP A 772 -7.85 11.39 -7.31
N MET A 773 -8.14 12.09 -6.20
CA MET A 773 -9.21 11.74 -5.25
C MET A 773 -10.31 12.80 -5.09
N SER A 774 -10.16 14.00 -5.66
CA SER A 774 -11.07 15.14 -5.50
C SER A 774 -11.36 15.49 -4.03
N VAL A 775 -10.34 15.42 -3.19
CA VAL A 775 -10.33 15.84 -1.79
C VAL A 775 -9.53 17.14 -1.69
N THR A 776 -10.11 18.17 -1.08
CA THR A 776 -9.44 19.46 -0.85
C THR A 776 -8.54 19.41 0.39
N SER A 777 -7.62 20.34 0.52
CA SER A 777 -6.64 20.42 1.62
C SER A 777 -6.19 21.88 1.84
N PRO A 778 -5.43 22.20 2.90
CA PRO A 778 -4.93 23.57 3.11
C PRO A 778 -4.09 24.13 1.94
N VAL A 779 -3.44 23.26 1.16
CA VAL A 779 -2.66 23.65 -0.05
C VAL A 779 -3.57 23.96 -1.24
N TYR A 780 -4.67 23.21 -1.38
CA TYR A 780 -5.66 23.34 -2.46
C TYR A 780 -7.08 23.37 -1.85
N PRO A 781 -7.55 24.55 -1.41
CA PRO A 781 -8.71 24.65 -0.52
C PRO A 781 -10.07 24.43 -1.19
N ASN A 782 -10.12 24.39 -2.53
CA ASN A 782 -11.35 24.15 -3.29
C ASN A 782 -11.06 23.38 -4.59
N ARG A 783 -12.11 22.87 -5.23
CA ARG A 783 -12.00 22.10 -6.48
C ARG A 783 -11.80 22.97 -7.73
N ASP A 784 -12.01 24.28 -7.65
CA ASP A 784 -11.76 25.19 -8.79
C ASP A 784 -10.25 25.25 -9.14
N CYS A 785 -9.38 24.90 -8.18
CA CYS A 785 -7.95 24.66 -8.40
C CYS A 785 -7.65 23.64 -9.53
N LEU A 786 -8.59 22.75 -9.89
CA LEU A 786 -8.48 21.85 -11.06
C LEU A 786 -8.33 22.61 -12.40
N ALA A 787 -8.82 23.86 -12.47
CA ALA A 787 -8.72 24.74 -13.63
C ALA A 787 -7.46 25.64 -13.58
N GLY A 788 -6.50 25.31 -12.73
CA GLY A 788 -5.21 26.01 -12.59
C GLY A 788 -5.23 27.17 -11.59
N PRO A 789 -4.08 27.80 -11.37
CA PRO A 789 -3.84 28.62 -10.18
C PRO A 789 -4.64 29.93 -10.13
N ALA A 790 -5.08 30.49 -11.25
CA ALA A 790 -5.90 31.71 -11.23
C ALA A 790 -7.35 31.43 -10.77
N GLN A 791 -7.81 30.18 -10.89
CA GLN A 791 -9.11 29.75 -10.37
C GLN A 791 -9.03 29.20 -8.94
N CYS A 792 -7.82 28.91 -8.44
CA CYS A 792 -7.59 28.37 -7.10
C CYS A 792 -7.75 29.44 -6.01
N ASN A 793 -8.99 29.87 -5.77
CA ASN A 793 -9.28 30.97 -4.85
C ASN A 793 -9.00 30.57 -3.40
N LYS A 794 -7.89 31.05 -2.83
CA LYS A 794 -7.49 30.72 -1.44
C LYS A 794 -8.47 31.19 -0.35
N THR A 795 -9.46 32.05 -0.65
CA THR A 795 -10.54 32.42 0.31
C THR A 795 -11.76 31.51 0.24
N LYS A 796 -11.93 30.72 -0.83
CA LYS A 796 -12.96 29.68 -0.95
C LYS A 796 -12.42 28.38 -0.36
N VAL A 797 -12.91 28.01 0.82
CA VAL A 797 -12.54 26.75 1.49
C VAL A 797 -13.73 25.78 1.44
N GLU A 798 -13.56 24.67 0.73
CA GLU A 798 -14.48 23.54 0.68
C GLU A 798 -14.07 22.46 1.68
N LYS A 799 -15.03 21.69 2.21
CA LYS A 799 -14.74 20.57 3.12
C LYS A 799 -13.76 19.59 2.45
N GLY A 800 -12.66 19.34 3.14
CA GLY A 800 -11.54 18.49 2.74
C GLY A 800 -10.75 18.06 3.98
N VAL A 801 -9.53 17.56 3.79
CA VAL A 801 -8.67 17.20 4.93
C VAL A 801 -8.17 18.43 5.69
N THR A 802 -7.99 18.29 7.00
CA THR A 802 -7.37 19.31 7.85
C THR A 802 -5.84 19.34 7.69
N GLU A 803 -5.18 20.30 8.35
CA GLU A 803 -3.72 20.38 8.38
C GLU A 803 -3.08 19.15 9.03
N ASP A 804 -3.59 18.73 10.19
CA ASP A 804 -3.09 17.57 10.93
C ASP A 804 -3.28 16.28 10.11
N GLU A 805 -4.40 16.14 9.41
CA GLU A 805 -4.69 14.98 8.55
C GLU A 805 -3.77 14.93 7.31
N LEU A 806 -3.51 16.07 6.66
CA LEU A 806 -2.53 16.16 5.58
C LEU A 806 -1.11 15.86 6.09
N GLN A 807 -0.78 16.27 7.31
CA GLN A 807 0.49 15.97 7.95
C GLN A 807 0.62 14.48 8.28
N LEU A 808 -0.43 13.83 8.81
CA LEU A 808 -0.49 12.38 9.04
C LEU A 808 -0.29 11.58 7.75
N LEU A 809 -1.03 11.91 6.68
CA LEU A 809 -0.85 11.29 5.36
C LEU A 809 0.58 11.44 4.83
N SER A 810 1.15 12.64 4.95
CA SER A 810 2.51 12.94 4.48
C SER A 810 3.57 12.19 5.32
N ARG A 811 3.38 12.09 6.64
CA ARG A 811 4.28 11.37 7.56
C ARG A 811 4.26 9.86 7.32
N TYR A 812 3.08 9.25 7.13
CA TYR A 812 2.98 7.83 6.78
C TYR A 812 3.83 7.51 5.55
N VAL A 813 3.63 8.24 4.44
CA VAL A 813 4.42 8.05 3.21
C VAL A 813 5.91 8.33 3.44
N ALA A 814 6.26 9.34 4.25
CA ALA A 814 7.65 9.61 4.58
C ALA A 814 8.33 8.49 5.38
N GLN A 815 7.58 7.79 6.24
CA GLN A 815 8.06 6.77 7.18
C GLN A 815 8.04 5.34 6.65
N LEU A 816 7.47 5.09 5.46
CA LEU A 816 7.52 3.78 4.81
C LEU A 816 8.97 3.36 4.52
N GLY A 817 9.37 2.22 5.09
CA GLY A 817 10.70 1.68 5.00
C GLY A 817 11.03 1.16 3.59
N VAL A 818 12.31 1.16 3.25
CA VAL A 818 12.82 0.56 2.01
C VAL A 818 13.32 -0.86 2.32
N PRO A 819 12.91 -1.89 1.58
CA PRO A 819 13.45 -3.23 1.77
C PRO A 819 14.96 -3.29 1.51
N ALA A 820 15.68 -4.03 2.34
CA ALA A 820 17.09 -4.33 2.08
C ALA A 820 17.24 -5.17 0.80
N GLN A 821 18.35 -4.97 0.09
CA GLN A 821 18.71 -5.76 -1.08
C GLN A 821 18.92 -7.23 -0.70
N ARG A 822 18.31 -8.13 -1.47
CA ARG A 822 18.32 -9.59 -1.31
C ARG A 822 19.54 -10.18 -2.02
N SER A 823 20.73 -9.92 -1.48
CA SER A 823 22.02 -10.34 -2.06
C SER A 823 22.84 -11.27 -1.17
N VAL A 824 22.32 -11.65 0.00
CA VAL A 824 22.96 -12.58 0.94
C VAL A 824 22.06 -13.80 1.12
N VAL A 825 22.65 -15.01 1.09
CA VAL A 825 21.92 -16.26 1.30
C VAL A 825 21.42 -16.34 2.74
N SER A 826 20.12 -16.56 2.91
CA SER A 826 19.53 -16.82 4.23
C SER A 826 19.79 -18.26 4.68
N GLY A 827 20.11 -18.45 5.95
CA GLY A 827 20.33 -19.77 6.55
C GLY A 827 19.03 -20.50 6.89
N PHE A 828 18.22 -20.81 5.87
CA PHE A 828 17.03 -21.65 6.02
C PHE A 828 17.41 -23.04 6.57
N PRO A 829 16.68 -23.60 7.56
CA PRO A 829 16.98 -24.91 8.11
C PRO A 829 17.03 -26.00 7.05
N LYS A 830 17.87 -27.03 7.27
CA LYS A 830 17.96 -28.13 6.31
C LYS A 830 16.63 -28.86 6.21
N GLY A 831 16.08 -28.87 5.00
CA GLY A 831 14.77 -29.47 4.70
C GLY A 831 13.62 -28.49 4.56
N VAL A 832 13.85 -27.19 4.79
CA VAL A 832 12.88 -26.14 4.47
C VAL A 832 13.25 -25.51 3.13
N THR A 833 12.29 -25.43 2.20
CA THR A 833 12.50 -24.72 0.93
C THR A 833 12.60 -23.21 1.21
N PRO A 834 13.70 -22.54 0.78
CA PRO A 834 13.81 -21.09 0.83
C PRO A 834 12.67 -20.40 0.08
N LEU A 835 12.24 -19.25 0.57
CA LEU A 835 11.27 -18.41 -0.15
C LEU A 835 11.84 -18.03 -1.52
N PRO A 836 11.09 -18.13 -2.64
CA PRO A 836 11.62 -17.87 -4.00
C PRO A 836 12.14 -16.44 -4.27
N TYR A 837 12.05 -15.54 -3.29
CA TYR A 837 12.67 -14.20 -3.32
C TYR A 837 13.88 -14.04 -2.40
N LEU A 838 14.10 -14.98 -1.47
CA LEU A 838 15.28 -15.08 -0.62
C LEU A 838 16.23 -16.21 -1.06
N ASP A 839 15.80 -17.09 -1.97
CA ASP A 839 16.67 -17.99 -2.74
C ASP A 839 17.45 -17.18 -3.78
N VAL A 840 18.70 -16.86 -3.48
CA VAL A 840 19.51 -15.91 -4.24
C VAL A 840 20.92 -16.43 -4.47
N ASP A 841 21.50 -16.08 -5.62
CA ASP A 841 22.89 -16.34 -5.96
C ASP A 841 23.71 -15.05 -5.79
N PRO A 842 24.49 -14.89 -4.70
CA PRO A 842 25.29 -13.69 -4.47
C PRO A 842 26.36 -13.45 -5.55
N VAL A 843 26.88 -14.50 -6.16
CA VAL A 843 27.93 -14.41 -7.20
C VAL A 843 27.32 -13.85 -8.48
N LYS A 844 26.16 -14.36 -8.89
CA LYS A 844 25.40 -13.84 -10.05
C LYS A 844 24.87 -12.43 -9.82
N ILE A 845 24.45 -12.09 -8.60
CA ILE A 845 24.04 -10.72 -8.23
C ILE A 845 25.23 -9.75 -8.25
N ALA A 846 26.40 -10.14 -7.71
CA ALA A 846 27.60 -9.32 -7.75
C ALA A 846 28.10 -9.10 -9.19
N ALA A 847 28.08 -10.15 -10.03
CA ALA A 847 28.33 -10.03 -11.46
C ALA A 847 27.35 -9.08 -12.14
N GLY A 848 26.04 -9.17 -11.82
CA GLY A 848 25.00 -8.29 -12.34
C GLY A 848 25.18 -6.82 -11.96
N SER A 849 25.60 -6.53 -10.72
CA SER A 849 25.95 -5.18 -10.28
C SER A 849 27.13 -4.62 -11.08
N LYS A 850 28.15 -5.45 -11.34
CA LYS A 850 29.27 -5.08 -12.21
C LYS A 850 28.81 -4.82 -13.65
N VAL A 851 27.92 -5.64 -14.21
CA VAL A 851 27.32 -5.43 -15.54
C VAL A 851 26.55 -4.10 -15.59
N PHE A 852 25.70 -3.82 -14.59
CA PHE A 852 24.92 -2.57 -14.48
C PHE A 852 25.82 -1.32 -14.53
N SER A 853 26.94 -1.34 -13.81
CA SER A 853 27.95 -0.28 -13.87
C SER A 853 28.69 -0.24 -15.22
N THR A 854 29.11 -1.39 -15.74
CA THR A 854 29.90 -1.51 -16.98
C THR A 854 29.13 -1.05 -18.23
N ILE A 855 27.81 -1.30 -18.29
CA ILE A 855 26.96 -0.78 -19.37
C ILE A 855 26.52 0.67 -19.17
N ARG A 856 26.99 1.32 -18.08
CA ARG A 856 26.72 2.71 -17.68
C ARG A 856 25.26 3.03 -17.35
N CYS A 857 24.50 2.09 -16.78
CA CYS A 857 23.21 2.41 -16.15
C CYS A 857 23.36 3.43 -15.00
N THR A 858 24.52 3.38 -14.31
CA THR A 858 24.93 4.30 -13.25
C THR A 858 25.11 5.75 -13.69
N ALA A 859 25.06 6.06 -14.99
CA ALA A 859 25.15 7.45 -15.48
C ALA A 859 23.96 8.32 -15.03
N CYS A 860 22.78 7.72 -14.82
CA CYS A 860 21.57 8.31 -14.24
C CYS A 860 21.16 7.58 -12.94
N HIS A 861 21.15 6.24 -12.96
CA HIS A 861 20.79 5.42 -11.81
C HIS A 861 21.98 5.25 -10.83
N ILE A 862 22.45 6.36 -10.27
CA ILE A 862 23.57 6.37 -9.32
C ILE A 862 23.24 5.52 -8.09
N ALA A 863 24.17 4.65 -7.69
CA ALA A 863 23.90 3.64 -6.68
C ALA A 863 23.60 4.23 -5.30
N GLU A 864 24.34 5.26 -4.86
CA GLU A 864 24.33 5.78 -3.50
C GLU A 864 24.04 7.30 -3.45
N MET A 865 23.28 7.73 -2.44
CA MET A 865 23.06 9.12 -2.06
C MET A 865 23.13 9.28 -0.54
N LYS A 866 23.25 10.52 -0.05
CA LYS A 866 23.24 10.84 1.38
C LYS A 866 22.09 11.78 1.74
N THR A 867 21.37 11.47 2.79
CA THR A 867 20.37 12.37 3.36
C THR A 867 21.04 13.40 4.28
N GLY A 868 20.48 14.61 4.33
CA GLY A 868 20.90 15.65 5.26
C GLY A 868 20.15 15.62 6.58
N SER A 869 20.18 16.74 7.30
CA SER A 869 19.48 16.94 8.58
C SER A 869 18.14 17.69 8.45
N GLY A 870 17.76 18.13 7.25
CA GLY A 870 16.65 19.07 6.99
C GLY A 870 15.21 18.53 7.09
N THR A 871 14.99 17.44 7.83
CA THR A 871 13.69 16.77 8.01
C THR A 871 13.34 16.65 9.49
N GLU A 872 12.06 16.66 9.86
CA GLU A 872 11.61 16.52 11.27
C GLU A 872 11.80 15.09 11.82
N LEU A 873 12.03 14.11 10.94
CA LEU A 873 12.14 12.68 11.24
C LEU A 873 13.61 12.28 11.44
N ALA A 874 14.05 12.01 12.67
CA ALA A 874 15.45 11.66 12.97
C ALA A 874 15.90 10.39 12.25
N GLU A 875 15.02 9.40 12.12
CA GLU A 875 15.27 8.11 11.46
C GLU A 875 15.59 8.24 9.96
N MET A 876 15.37 9.41 9.37
CA MET A 876 15.69 9.73 7.97
C MET A 876 16.93 10.63 7.82
N ARG A 877 17.49 11.15 8.93
CA ARG A 877 18.64 12.07 8.89
C ARG A 877 19.97 11.34 8.72
N ASN A 878 20.90 11.97 7.98
CA ASN A 878 22.30 11.56 7.84
C ASN A 878 22.51 10.08 7.41
N GLN A 879 21.54 9.50 6.69
CA GLN A 879 21.61 8.14 6.19
C GLN A 879 22.42 8.09 4.89
N THR A 880 23.22 7.04 4.74
CA THR A 880 23.75 6.63 3.43
C THR A 880 22.76 5.62 2.86
N ILE A 881 22.15 5.95 1.72
CA ILE A 881 21.02 5.23 1.12
C ILE A 881 21.38 4.80 -0.30
N LYS A 882 20.74 3.73 -0.81
CA LYS A 882 20.97 3.21 -2.16
C LYS A 882 19.70 3.20 -3.01
N PRO A 883 19.26 4.37 -3.51
CA PRO A 883 18.00 4.50 -4.22
C PRO A 883 18.12 4.17 -5.72
N TYR A 884 19.33 4.10 -6.28
CA TYR A 884 19.58 3.91 -7.73
C TYR A 884 18.88 4.99 -8.58
N THR A 885 19.11 6.26 -8.24
CA THR A 885 18.58 7.45 -8.94
C THR A 885 19.39 8.68 -8.54
N ASP A 886 19.54 9.64 -9.45
CA ASP A 886 20.08 10.98 -9.21
C ASP A 886 18.99 12.06 -8.98
N LEU A 887 17.70 11.66 -9.06
CA LEU A 887 16.52 12.50 -9.03
C LEU A 887 16.43 13.55 -10.16
N LEU A 888 17.29 13.48 -11.18
CA LEU A 888 17.29 14.41 -12.30
C LEU A 888 16.31 13.99 -13.40
N LEU A 889 15.95 14.94 -14.26
CA LEU A 889 15.29 14.72 -15.53
C LEU A 889 16.32 14.36 -16.60
N HIS A 890 16.05 13.29 -17.36
CA HIS A 890 16.79 12.93 -18.56
C HIS A 890 15.85 12.88 -19.76
N ASP A 891 16.35 13.27 -20.94
CA ASP A 891 15.66 13.02 -22.20
C ASP A 891 15.71 11.51 -22.51
N MET A 892 14.56 10.84 -22.49
CA MET A 892 14.46 9.40 -22.77
C MET A 892 14.10 9.09 -24.23
N GLY A 893 14.17 10.09 -25.11
CA GLY A 893 13.93 9.95 -26.55
C GLY A 893 12.45 9.91 -26.95
N SER A 894 12.21 9.96 -28.26
CA SER A 894 10.87 10.08 -28.87
C SER A 894 9.93 8.92 -28.57
N ASP A 895 10.46 7.69 -28.43
CA ASP A 895 9.67 6.51 -28.06
C ASP A 895 8.95 6.68 -26.71
N LEU A 896 9.68 7.23 -25.72
CA LEU A 896 9.19 7.51 -24.38
C LEU A 896 8.65 8.92 -24.20
N ALA A 897 8.62 9.75 -25.24
CA ALA A 897 7.98 11.05 -25.17
C ALA A 897 6.46 10.92 -25.02
N ASP A 898 5.91 11.72 -24.10
CA ASP A 898 4.55 12.24 -24.20
C ASP A 898 4.59 13.66 -24.81
N ASN A 899 3.44 14.32 -24.94
CA ASN A 899 3.36 15.71 -25.39
C ASN A 899 3.16 16.69 -24.22
N PHE A 900 3.31 16.23 -22.96
CA PHE A 900 2.87 16.95 -21.77
C PHE A 900 4.04 17.64 -21.06
N ALA A 901 3.99 18.96 -20.94
CA ALA A 901 4.97 19.72 -20.18
C ALA A 901 4.58 19.82 -18.70
N GLU A 902 5.55 19.74 -17.79
CA GLU A 902 5.38 20.09 -16.37
C GLU A 902 6.53 20.98 -15.89
N SER A 903 6.22 22.26 -15.68
CA SER A 903 7.22 23.29 -15.43
C SER A 903 8.30 23.28 -16.52
N GLN A 904 9.57 23.05 -16.18
CA GLN A 904 10.68 23.05 -17.15
C GLN A 904 10.89 21.69 -17.84
N ALA A 905 10.14 20.65 -17.46
CA ALA A 905 10.22 19.34 -18.09
C ALA A 905 9.45 19.30 -19.42
N SER A 906 10.14 18.93 -20.49
CA SER A 906 9.53 18.65 -21.80
C SER A 906 8.84 17.28 -21.85
N GLY A 907 8.22 16.96 -22.99
CA GLY A 907 7.51 15.70 -23.20
C GLY A 907 8.38 14.43 -23.13
N SER A 908 9.61 14.50 -23.63
CA SER A 908 10.58 13.37 -23.57
C SER A 908 11.35 13.26 -22.26
N GLN A 909 11.24 14.28 -21.39
CA GLN A 909 11.97 14.33 -20.14
C GLN A 909 11.24 13.63 -19.00
N TRP A 910 11.97 12.77 -18.30
CA TRP A 910 11.48 11.95 -17.19
C TRP A 910 12.49 11.91 -16.06
N ARG A 911 11.98 11.92 -14.82
CA ARG A 911 12.78 11.79 -13.61
C ARG A 911 13.30 10.37 -13.49
N THR A 912 14.61 10.21 -13.25
CA THR A 912 15.21 8.93 -12.86
C THR A 912 14.45 8.38 -11.65
N SER A 913 13.74 7.27 -11.82
CA SER A 913 12.98 6.66 -10.72
C SER A 913 13.89 5.78 -9.88
N ALA A 914 13.69 5.79 -8.56
CA ALA A 914 14.43 4.90 -7.66
C ALA A 914 14.13 3.43 -8.01
N LEU A 915 15.16 2.58 -8.02
CA LEU A 915 15.05 1.15 -8.33
C LEU A 915 14.96 0.26 -7.08
N TRP A 916 15.04 0.85 -5.87
CA TRP A 916 14.86 0.08 -4.64
C TRP A 916 13.50 -0.63 -4.60
N GLY A 917 13.46 -1.85 -4.06
CA GLY A 917 12.28 -2.70 -4.05
C GLY A 917 11.79 -3.18 -5.43
N ILE A 918 12.45 -2.87 -6.55
CA ILE A 918 11.88 -3.19 -7.88
C ILE A 918 11.64 -4.70 -8.08
N GLY A 919 12.47 -5.56 -7.47
CA GLY A 919 12.28 -7.02 -7.46
C GLY A 919 11.11 -7.52 -6.59
N TYR A 920 10.56 -6.68 -5.72
CA TYR A 920 9.33 -6.98 -4.97
C TYR A 920 8.05 -6.54 -5.71
N THR A 921 8.13 -5.73 -6.77
CA THR A 921 6.95 -5.05 -7.37
C THR A 921 5.78 -5.97 -7.72
N GLU A 922 6.01 -7.08 -8.45
CA GLU A 922 4.94 -8.04 -8.78
C GLU A 922 4.41 -8.77 -7.53
N ARG A 923 5.30 -9.11 -6.60
CA ARG A 923 4.96 -9.82 -5.35
C ARG A 923 4.08 -8.98 -4.43
N VAL A 924 4.39 -7.68 -4.35
CA VAL A 924 3.59 -6.67 -3.64
C VAL A 924 2.18 -6.55 -4.24
N ALA A 925 2.06 -6.56 -5.57
CA ALA A 925 0.76 -6.48 -6.24
C ALA A 925 -0.12 -7.73 -6.02
N GLY A 926 0.49 -8.88 -5.76
CA GLY A 926 -0.18 -10.14 -5.40
C GLY A 926 -0.17 -11.18 -6.52
N THR A 927 -0.48 -12.44 -6.16
CA THR A 927 -0.41 -13.59 -7.07
C THR A 927 -1.30 -13.39 -8.31
N GLY A 928 -0.70 -13.54 -9.49
CA GLY A 928 -1.38 -13.36 -10.79
C GLY A 928 -1.56 -11.90 -11.23
N VAL A 929 -1.29 -10.92 -10.36
CA VAL A 929 -1.42 -9.50 -10.69
C VAL A 929 -0.20 -9.04 -11.49
N LYS A 930 -0.44 -8.34 -12.61
CA LYS A 930 0.62 -7.84 -13.50
C LYS A 930 0.80 -6.33 -13.40
N VAL A 931 2.03 -5.93 -13.09
CA VAL A 931 2.45 -4.54 -12.91
C VAL A 931 3.16 -4.02 -14.15
N GLY A 932 3.04 -2.72 -14.40
CA GLY A 932 3.72 -2.04 -15.51
C GLY A 932 4.96 -1.27 -15.04
N TYR A 933 6.05 -1.36 -15.79
CA TYR A 933 7.23 -0.51 -15.62
C TYR A 933 7.20 0.71 -16.56
N LEU A 934 8.07 1.69 -16.29
CA LEU A 934 8.11 3.03 -16.92
C LEU A 934 6.90 3.91 -16.54
N HIS A 935 6.87 5.14 -17.07
CA HIS A 935 5.91 6.16 -16.65
C HIS A 935 4.45 5.77 -16.93
N ASP A 936 4.18 5.11 -18.06
CA ASP A 936 2.84 4.71 -18.51
C ASP A 936 2.57 3.21 -18.30
N GLY A 937 3.43 2.50 -17.58
CA GLY A 937 3.26 1.07 -17.32
C GLY A 937 3.39 0.16 -18.55
N ARG A 938 3.85 0.67 -19.70
CA ARG A 938 3.86 -0.08 -20.97
C ARG A 938 4.74 -1.34 -20.97
N ALA A 939 5.81 -1.32 -20.17
CA ALA A 939 6.80 -2.39 -20.14
C ALA A 939 6.35 -3.48 -19.17
N ARG A 940 6.21 -4.71 -19.67
CA ARG A 940 5.71 -5.88 -18.92
C ARG A 940 6.82 -6.63 -18.18
N THR A 941 8.08 -6.34 -18.49
CA THR A 941 9.27 -6.92 -17.86
C THR A 941 10.38 -5.88 -17.70
N LEU A 942 11.35 -6.17 -16.85
CA LEU A 942 12.57 -5.35 -16.73
C LEU A 942 13.36 -5.29 -18.04
N THR A 943 13.39 -6.39 -18.80
CA THR A 943 13.99 -6.45 -20.15
C THR A 943 13.31 -5.46 -21.10
N GLU A 944 11.97 -5.46 -21.16
CA GLU A 944 11.23 -4.47 -21.96
C GLU A 944 11.51 -3.04 -21.48
N ALA A 945 11.57 -2.82 -20.16
CA ALA A 945 11.83 -1.50 -19.59
C ALA A 945 13.19 -0.94 -20.03
N VAL A 946 14.26 -1.75 -19.98
CA VAL A 946 15.59 -1.37 -20.49
C VAL A 946 15.54 -1.11 -22.00
N LEU A 947 14.89 -1.98 -22.78
CA LEU A 947 14.79 -1.85 -24.23
C LEU A 947 13.98 -0.64 -24.73
N TRP A 948 13.19 -0.01 -23.87
CA TRP A 948 12.51 1.26 -24.18
C TRP A 948 13.38 2.51 -23.99
N HIS A 949 14.54 2.42 -23.32
CA HIS A 949 15.39 3.59 -23.06
C HIS A 949 15.97 4.15 -24.37
N GLY A 950 15.58 5.37 -24.75
CA GLY A 950 16.21 6.16 -25.81
C GLY A 950 16.88 7.42 -25.25
N GLY A 951 17.22 8.37 -26.13
CA GLY A 951 17.82 9.65 -25.73
C GLY A 951 19.13 9.44 -24.97
N GLU A 952 19.25 10.03 -23.78
CA GLU A 952 20.39 9.86 -22.88
C GLU A 952 20.60 8.38 -22.46
N GLY A 953 19.55 7.57 -22.44
CA GLY A 953 19.64 6.14 -22.12
C GLY A 953 20.03 5.23 -23.30
N ASP A 954 20.19 5.76 -24.51
CA ASP A 954 20.33 4.96 -25.74
C ASP A 954 21.61 4.12 -25.76
N ALA A 955 22.76 4.70 -25.37
CA ALA A 955 24.04 4.00 -25.33
C ALA A 955 24.00 2.77 -24.39
N SER A 956 23.43 2.94 -23.19
CA SER A 956 23.24 1.86 -22.21
C SER A 956 22.27 0.78 -22.72
N ARG A 957 21.18 1.17 -23.42
CA ARG A 957 20.30 0.21 -24.12
C ARG A 957 21.06 -0.59 -25.18
N GLN A 958 21.86 0.07 -26.02
CA GLN A 958 22.62 -0.61 -27.08
C GLN A 958 23.64 -1.60 -26.49
N ARG A 959 24.27 -1.28 -25.35
CA ARG A 959 25.14 -2.20 -24.62
C ARG A 959 24.35 -3.40 -24.07
N PHE A 960 23.17 -3.17 -23.48
CA PHE A 960 22.29 -4.25 -23.01
C PHE A 960 21.91 -5.24 -24.12
N VAL A 961 21.54 -4.75 -25.31
CA VAL A 961 21.23 -5.60 -26.49
C VAL A 961 22.41 -6.52 -26.85
N LYS A 962 23.64 -6.00 -26.73
CA LYS A 962 24.90 -6.69 -27.04
C LYS A 962 25.42 -7.63 -25.94
N LEU A 963 24.81 -7.66 -24.75
CA LEU A 963 25.21 -8.56 -23.67
C LEU A 963 25.03 -10.04 -24.06
N SER A 964 25.93 -10.89 -23.54
CA SER A 964 25.72 -12.33 -23.52
C SER A 964 24.49 -12.69 -22.69
N THR A 965 23.91 -13.88 -22.91
CA THR A 965 22.78 -14.37 -22.10
C THR A 965 23.15 -14.43 -20.61
N ALA A 966 24.37 -14.87 -20.28
CA ALA A 966 24.86 -14.95 -18.90
C ALA A 966 24.94 -13.57 -18.22
N ASP A 967 25.50 -12.55 -18.90
CA ASP A 967 25.58 -11.19 -18.37
C ASP A 967 24.19 -10.55 -18.23
N ARG A 968 23.29 -10.84 -19.19
CA ARG A 968 21.89 -10.37 -19.18
C ARG A 968 21.12 -10.95 -18.00
N GLU A 969 21.27 -12.25 -17.75
CA GLU A 969 20.67 -12.91 -16.58
C GLU A 969 21.28 -12.44 -15.26
N ALA A 970 22.60 -12.19 -15.22
CA ALA A 970 23.26 -11.64 -14.04
C ALA A 970 22.71 -10.25 -13.70
N LEU A 971 22.61 -9.36 -14.70
CA LEU A 971 22.00 -8.05 -14.56
C LEU A 971 20.54 -8.13 -14.07
N LEU A 972 19.74 -9.05 -14.61
CA LEU A 972 18.36 -9.26 -14.16
C LEU A 972 18.30 -9.83 -12.73
N ALA A 973 19.22 -10.71 -12.33
CA ALA A 973 19.33 -11.19 -10.95
C ALA A 973 19.67 -10.04 -9.99
N PHE A 974 20.59 -9.15 -10.37
CA PHE A 974 20.88 -7.93 -9.62
C PHE A 974 19.64 -7.03 -9.47
N LEU A 975 18.96 -6.69 -10.56
CA LEU A 975 17.74 -5.87 -10.49
C LEU A 975 16.62 -6.54 -9.67
N ASN A 976 16.47 -7.86 -9.77
CA ASN A 976 15.51 -8.64 -8.98
C ASN A 976 15.90 -8.81 -7.51
N SER A 977 17.14 -8.48 -7.12
CA SER A 977 17.58 -8.44 -5.73
C SER A 977 17.25 -7.12 -5.02
N LEU A 978 17.03 -6.03 -5.76
CA LEU A 978 16.73 -4.70 -5.21
C LEU A 978 15.36 -4.62 -4.54
#